data_AF-A0AAD9Q756-F1
#
_entry.id   AF-A0AAD9Q756-F1
#
_cell.length_a   1.000
_cell.length_b   1.000
_cell.length_c   1.000
_cell.angle_alpha   90.00
_cell.angle_beta   90.00
_cell.angle_gamma   90.00
#
_symmetry.space_group_name_H-M   'P 1'
#
loop_
_entity.id
_entity.type
_entity.pdbx_description
1 polymer ?
#
loop_
_entity_poly.entity_id
_entity_poly.type
_entity_poly.pdbx_seq_one_letter_code
_entity_poly.pdbx_strand_id
1 'polypeptide(L)'
;MEKYSYYEICQVLNNGTLEEIQKVSEDIGPDALINKRKWTLLHAASIRGKSDVVHFLIESGSNVNALDKDGKSALYYCQSNETAKMLIRAGAKVNQPSVLGKTPLHYASYSVASPSVVEVILQSGGQINAEDKFGDTPFLNACDMAYGCIDEEEYVKCLPKIELLIKHNADIHHSNLKDENGLHICSQHGSFEIADMLLKRGVNVNAKSKTGQTPLIVACSHQHTALSRRGAVLTTIEILLQNGADPTLADEQGITALHELMLHPGLISEADMASCMNILVESHASLNARDNMLRSPLHYASFSTAGEGRWPDLLCELMKHGGDINAQDVEGFTPVMLTASHARENPTDMLTYPWDCLDGSESVLELVDWNAARKQGVTLAHIVSANKTLKLCGSPVKWNINAQDKFLSTPMHYAEFSGNTRVIKYLWFSGSCADLTLKDCLDNSVIDCAIAAFNQEILAALEDYAGKSVVGEQMRLPDSSCHVCVHMVQEKNSCYPFQKKEEPILVDPSTVEINPVANMEEYLLHILHTPRLGKVLQNAEVMEIQRETEALMWQILQKVAARDARFHSEMILSGSVREKTKAGLPDEFDIMCRLEYFSSLCEVVDEGECAPGFVRFKAIGDNAHEQNIDEFFDSSGYLVPYLVRSKFEELVRLVVFDSELWKNCRICSNFALPSTNKGISHPKPSIIIELCWNGPIYKNMIFSVDLVPVIDVGPFWPKNAVSCGLVLENLHKQCLFTMTIPRFEIGVYNNEVRISFSLMESVTFDRIPEVVKDAYITAKAIREICPTFFDSEAILKEANYSNSSLIPSYWLKMAVFHELDEHGFDESNSLAVWVRRIFHRVSRYVCEGVFPSYFMPQQDFISSKLRGRDKTLNLSVVENEFKACQKLCQIIQRLLSRGDQ
;
A
#
# COMPACT_ATOMS: atom_id res chain seq x y z
N MET A 1 -41.78 -14.83 13.29
CA MET A 1 -41.28 -13.52 13.73
C MET A 1 -40.94 -13.67 15.19
N GLU A 2 -39.65 -13.52 15.52
CA GLU A 2 -39.05 -13.90 16.80
C GLU A 2 -39.75 -13.15 17.95
N LYS A 3 -40.41 -13.88 18.85
CA LYS A 3 -41.12 -13.34 20.02
C LYS A 3 -40.19 -12.53 20.95
N TYR A 4 -38.90 -12.78 20.85
CA TYR A 4 -37.82 -12.08 21.54
C TYR A 4 -36.69 -11.81 20.55
N SER A 5 -36.17 -10.60 20.53
CA SER A 5 -34.92 -10.26 19.87
C SER A 5 -33.72 -10.85 20.63
N TYR A 6 -32.60 -11.07 19.94
CA TYR A 6 -31.36 -11.51 20.58
C TYR A 6 -30.93 -10.61 21.75
N TYR A 7 -31.18 -9.31 21.64
CA TYR A 7 -30.86 -8.34 22.69
C TYR A 7 -31.71 -8.57 23.94
N GLU A 8 -33.01 -8.79 23.78
CA GLU A 8 -33.91 -9.10 24.90
C GLU A 8 -33.51 -10.43 25.57
N ILE A 9 -33.20 -11.46 24.78
CA ILE A 9 -32.70 -12.74 25.31
C ILE A 9 -31.41 -12.53 26.12
N CYS A 10 -30.47 -11.72 25.61
CA CYS A 10 -29.23 -11.41 26.32
C CYS A 10 -29.47 -10.63 27.62
N GLN A 11 -30.42 -9.68 27.63
CA GLN A 11 -30.77 -8.93 28.83
C GLN A 11 -31.36 -9.84 29.91
N VAL A 12 -32.28 -10.73 29.54
CA VAL A 12 -32.89 -11.68 30.46
C VAL A 12 -31.85 -12.67 30.99
N LEU A 13 -30.95 -13.18 30.14
CA LEU A 13 -29.85 -14.06 30.59
C LEU A 13 -28.85 -13.35 31.52
N ASN A 14 -28.65 -12.04 31.38
CA ASN A 14 -27.73 -11.28 32.23
C ASN A 14 -28.36 -10.98 33.60
N ASN A 15 -29.58 -10.43 33.58
CA ASN A 15 -30.19 -9.74 34.73
C ASN A 15 -31.53 -10.34 35.20
N GLY A 16 -32.12 -11.25 34.42
CA GLY A 16 -33.43 -11.82 34.71
C GLY A 16 -33.39 -12.96 35.73
N THR A 17 -34.57 -13.34 36.23
CA THR A 17 -34.73 -14.51 37.11
C THR A 17 -34.69 -15.81 36.31
N LEU A 18 -34.45 -16.94 36.98
CA LEU A 18 -34.52 -18.25 36.33
C LEU A 18 -35.89 -18.48 35.69
N GLU A 19 -36.98 -18.04 36.33
CA GLU A 19 -38.36 -18.17 35.83
C GLU A 19 -38.58 -17.40 34.51
N GLU A 20 -38.00 -16.21 34.37
CA GLU A 20 -38.07 -15.43 33.13
C GLU A 20 -37.33 -16.14 31.99
N ILE A 21 -36.18 -16.75 32.29
CA ILE A 21 -35.38 -17.52 31.33
C ILE A 21 -36.10 -18.82 30.95
N GLN A 22 -36.74 -19.49 31.92
CA GLN A 22 -37.58 -20.68 31.69
C GLN A 22 -38.72 -20.34 30.73
N LYS A 23 -39.44 -19.25 31.00
CA LYS A 23 -40.51 -18.77 30.12
C LYS A 23 -40.02 -18.49 28.70
N VAL A 24 -38.88 -17.81 28.56
CA VAL A 24 -38.27 -17.58 27.23
C VAL A 24 -37.96 -18.91 26.53
N SER A 25 -37.38 -19.87 27.25
CA SER A 25 -37.05 -21.21 26.72
C SER A 25 -38.29 -22.00 26.30
N GLU A 26 -39.37 -21.95 27.08
CA GLU A 26 -40.66 -22.57 26.73
C GLU A 26 -41.29 -21.92 25.49
N ASP A 27 -41.16 -20.60 25.37
CA ASP A 27 -41.77 -19.82 24.30
C ASP A 27 -41.12 -20.03 22.93
N ILE A 28 -39.79 -20.17 22.87
CA ILE A 28 -39.06 -20.32 21.61
C ILE A 28 -38.60 -21.76 21.35
N GLY A 29 -38.53 -22.59 22.40
CA GLY A 29 -37.99 -23.94 22.38
C GLY A 29 -36.51 -24.00 22.81
N PRO A 30 -36.07 -25.11 23.44
CA PRO A 30 -34.74 -25.23 24.05
C PRO A 30 -33.57 -25.20 23.04
N ASP A 31 -33.81 -25.55 21.78
CA ASP A 31 -32.82 -25.57 20.69
C ASP A 31 -33.05 -24.48 19.63
N ALA A 32 -33.89 -23.48 19.95
CA ALA A 32 -34.14 -22.37 19.04
C ALA A 32 -32.84 -21.60 18.73
N LEU A 33 -32.69 -21.20 17.46
CA LEU A 33 -31.60 -20.35 17.03
C LEU A 33 -31.93 -18.90 17.40
N ILE A 34 -31.14 -18.30 18.30
CA ILE A 34 -31.42 -16.98 18.87
C ILE A 34 -30.68 -15.84 18.15
N ASN A 35 -29.77 -16.15 17.23
CA ASN A 35 -29.05 -15.15 16.46
C ASN A 35 -28.53 -15.67 15.11
N LYS A 36 -27.98 -14.73 14.32
CA LYS A 36 -27.36 -15.04 13.03
C LYS A 36 -26.10 -15.91 13.12
N ARG A 37 -25.50 -16.12 14.29
CA ARG A 37 -24.39 -17.08 14.49
C ARG A 37 -24.88 -18.50 14.72
N LYS A 38 -26.20 -18.76 14.64
CA LYS A 38 -26.82 -20.05 15.00
C LYS A 38 -26.58 -20.43 16.46
N TRP A 39 -26.47 -19.45 17.36
CA TRP A 39 -26.43 -19.75 18.79
C TRP A 39 -27.79 -20.26 19.27
N THR A 40 -27.76 -21.18 20.23
CA THR A 40 -28.92 -21.59 21.04
C THR A 40 -28.89 -20.89 22.40
N LEU A 41 -29.97 -21.02 23.20
CA LEU A 41 -29.97 -20.56 24.59
C LEU A 41 -28.82 -21.17 25.40
N LEU A 42 -28.49 -22.44 25.15
CA LEU A 42 -27.42 -23.14 25.84
C LEU A 42 -26.03 -22.52 25.58
N HIS A 43 -25.76 -22.06 24.35
CA HIS A 43 -24.53 -21.30 24.04
C HIS A 43 -24.45 -20.01 24.84
N ALA A 44 -25.55 -19.25 24.86
CA ALA A 44 -25.62 -17.96 25.53
C ALA A 44 -25.57 -18.09 27.07
N ALA A 45 -26.13 -19.15 27.64
CA ALA A 45 -26.02 -19.46 29.06
C ALA A 45 -24.59 -19.89 29.44
N SER A 46 -23.94 -20.69 28.61
CA SER A 46 -22.58 -21.21 28.86
C SER A 46 -21.52 -20.11 28.91
N ILE A 47 -21.56 -19.17 27.96
CA ILE A 47 -20.63 -18.02 27.93
C ILE A 47 -20.77 -17.08 29.13
N ARG A 48 -21.92 -17.09 29.78
CA ARG A 48 -22.21 -16.27 30.97
C ARG A 48 -21.96 -17.01 32.29
N GLY A 49 -21.59 -18.29 32.22
CA GLY A 49 -21.38 -19.13 33.41
C GLY A 49 -22.63 -19.28 34.29
N LYS A 50 -23.83 -19.16 33.72
CA LYS A 50 -25.11 -19.26 34.45
C LYS A 50 -25.47 -20.74 34.67
N SER A 51 -24.80 -21.38 35.61
CA SER A 51 -24.92 -22.83 35.89
C SER A 51 -26.37 -23.29 36.04
N ASP A 52 -27.21 -22.56 36.78
CA ASP A 52 -28.61 -22.93 37.03
C ASP A 52 -29.44 -22.95 35.73
N VAL A 53 -29.16 -22.01 34.82
CA VAL A 53 -29.81 -21.94 33.51
C VAL A 53 -29.34 -23.09 32.62
N VAL A 54 -28.03 -23.38 32.63
CA VAL A 54 -27.47 -24.52 31.90
C VAL A 54 -28.09 -25.83 32.39
N HIS A 55 -28.30 -25.98 33.71
CA HIS A 55 -28.95 -27.16 34.30
C HIS A 55 -30.35 -27.35 33.73
N PHE A 56 -31.16 -26.30 33.84
CA PHE A 56 -32.54 -26.29 33.37
C PHE A 56 -32.63 -26.60 31.86
N LEU A 57 -31.78 -25.99 31.04
CA LEU A 57 -31.78 -26.20 29.59
C LEU A 57 -31.42 -27.66 29.23
N ILE A 58 -30.45 -28.25 29.92
CA ILE A 58 -30.10 -29.67 29.75
C ILE A 58 -31.27 -30.57 30.15
N GLU A 59 -31.91 -30.33 31.31
CA GLU A 59 -33.08 -31.10 31.76
C GLU A 59 -34.30 -30.94 30.82
N SER A 60 -34.41 -29.77 30.19
CA SER A 60 -35.45 -29.47 29.18
C SER A 60 -35.16 -30.09 27.80
N GLY A 61 -34.08 -30.86 27.67
CA GLY A 61 -33.75 -31.60 26.46
C GLY A 61 -32.97 -30.81 25.41
N SER A 62 -32.33 -29.69 25.76
CA SER A 62 -31.42 -28.99 24.83
C SER A 62 -30.34 -29.93 24.29
N ASN A 63 -30.08 -29.86 22.99
CA ASN A 63 -28.99 -30.56 22.35
C ASN A 63 -27.64 -29.94 22.77
N VAL A 64 -26.96 -30.59 23.72
CA VAL A 64 -25.63 -30.18 24.22
C VAL A 64 -24.54 -30.11 23.16
N ASN A 65 -24.75 -30.77 22.01
CA ASN A 65 -23.84 -30.82 20.87
C ASN A 65 -24.35 -29.99 19.67
N ALA A 66 -25.35 -29.12 19.86
CA ALA A 66 -25.75 -28.16 18.84
C ALA A 66 -24.53 -27.31 18.43
N LEU A 67 -24.33 -27.11 17.14
CA LEU A 67 -23.20 -26.38 16.59
C LEU A 67 -23.63 -25.01 16.07
N ASP A 68 -22.86 -23.98 16.41
CA ASP A 68 -22.98 -22.67 15.81
C ASP A 68 -22.39 -22.62 14.39
N LYS A 69 -22.36 -21.44 13.76
CA LYS A 69 -21.81 -21.26 12.41
C LYS A 69 -20.31 -21.59 12.29
N ASP A 70 -19.57 -21.50 13.39
CA ASP A 70 -18.15 -21.80 13.42
C ASP A 70 -17.91 -23.28 13.79
N GLY A 71 -18.95 -24.09 13.86
CA GLY A 71 -18.85 -25.49 14.27
C GLY A 71 -18.56 -25.68 15.77
N LYS A 72 -18.88 -24.69 16.61
CA LYS A 72 -18.61 -24.73 18.06
C LYS A 72 -19.88 -25.11 18.81
N SER A 73 -19.75 -25.97 19.82
CA SER A 73 -20.81 -26.28 20.77
C SER A 73 -20.78 -25.37 21.99
N ALA A 74 -21.76 -25.49 22.88
CA ALA A 74 -21.79 -24.77 24.15
C ALA A 74 -20.52 -24.96 25.02
N LEU A 75 -19.86 -26.13 24.93
CA LEU A 75 -18.64 -26.43 25.69
C LEU A 75 -17.46 -25.49 25.35
N TYR A 76 -17.42 -24.94 24.13
CA TYR A 76 -16.39 -23.99 23.69
C TYR A 76 -16.40 -22.67 24.48
N TYR A 77 -17.55 -22.32 25.03
CA TYR A 77 -17.80 -21.00 25.60
C TYR A 77 -17.81 -21.00 27.13
N CYS A 78 -17.60 -22.15 27.78
CA CYS A 78 -17.71 -22.25 29.24
C CYS A 78 -16.69 -21.36 29.97
N GLN A 79 -17.19 -20.55 30.91
CA GLN A 79 -16.36 -19.74 31.80
C GLN A 79 -16.13 -20.40 33.17
N SER A 80 -17.10 -21.20 33.65
CA SER A 80 -17.07 -21.85 34.97
C SER A 80 -16.90 -23.37 34.91
N ASN A 81 -16.26 -23.92 35.94
CA ASN A 81 -16.01 -25.34 36.14
C ASN A 81 -17.33 -26.15 36.17
N GLU A 82 -18.33 -25.62 36.88
CA GLU A 82 -19.64 -26.25 37.07
C GLU A 82 -20.34 -26.44 35.73
N THR A 83 -20.36 -25.39 34.90
CA THR A 83 -20.95 -25.43 33.55
C THR A 83 -20.27 -26.49 32.67
N ALA A 84 -18.94 -26.52 32.66
CA ALA A 84 -18.19 -27.51 31.89
C ALA A 84 -18.50 -28.94 32.34
N LYS A 85 -18.50 -29.20 33.66
CA LYS A 85 -18.86 -30.52 34.23
C LYS A 85 -20.27 -30.95 33.84
N MET A 86 -21.23 -30.04 33.87
CA MET A 86 -22.62 -30.34 33.54
C MET A 86 -22.80 -30.71 32.07
N LEU A 87 -22.23 -29.93 31.16
CA LEU A 87 -22.27 -30.21 29.72
C LEU A 87 -21.60 -31.56 29.39
N ILE A 88 -20.43 -31.83 29.98
CA ILE A 88 -19.71 -33.09 29.75
C ILE A 88 -20.50 -34.28 30.28
N ARG A 89 -21.07 -34.20 31.49
CA ARG A 89 -21.94 -35.26 32.05
C ARG A 89 -23.18 -35.50 31.19
N ALA A 90 -23.69 -34.46 30.55
CA ALA A 90 -24.81 -34.53 29.61
C ALA A 90 -24.41 -35.04 28.20
N GLY A 91 -23.14 -35.42 27.98
CA GLY A 91 -22.68 -36.03 26.74
C GLY A 91 -22.11 -35.04 25.71
N ALA A 92 -21.62 -33.88 26.15
CA ALA A 92 -20.90 -32.96 25.27
C ALA A 92 -19.65 -33.63 24.67
N LYS A 93 -19.46 -33.50 23.36
CA LYS A 93 -18.30 -34.03 22.63
C LYS A 93 -17.06 -33.18 22.92
N VAL A 94 -16.23 -33.65 23.85
CA VAL A 94 -15.04 -32.95 24.39
C VAL A 94 -14.00 -32.60 23.32
N ASN A 95 -13.92 -33.37 22.23
CA ASN A 95 -12.92 -33.21 21.15
C ASN A 95 -13.53 -32.85 19.79
N GLN A 96 -14.80 -32.43 19.73
CA GLN A 96 -15.41 -32.05 18.45
C GLN A 96 -14.68 -30.82 17.87
N PRO A 97 -14.03 -30.89 16.69
CA PRO A 97 -13.35 -29.73 16.11
C PRO A 97 -14.34 -28.73 15.51
N SER A 98 -13.97 -27.45 15.60
CA SER A 98 -14.61 -26.32 14.92
C SER A 98 -14.23 -26.26 13.44
N VAL A 99 -14.76 -25.30 12.68
CA VAL A 99 -14.41 -25.10 11.25
C VAL A 99 -12.92 -24.80 11.03
N LEU A 100 -12.23 -24.27 12.06
CA LEU A 100 -10.79 -24.01 12.04
C LEU A 100 -9.96 -25.19 12.59
N GLY A 101 -10.57 -26.32 12.91
CA GLY A 101 -9.88 -27.47 13.52
C GLY A 101 -9.69 -27.36 15.04
N LYS A 102 -9.82 -26.17 15.63
CA LYS A 102 -9.72 -25.95 17.08
C LYS A 102 -10.75 -26.78 17.85
N THR A 103 -10.35 -27.43 18.93
CA THR A 103 -11.21 -28.15 19.90
C THR A 103 -11.64 -27.24 21.06
N PRO A 104 -12.61 -27.66 21.93
CA PRO A 104 -12.93 -26.92 23.15
C PRO A 104 -11.71 -26.62 24.03
N LEU A 105 -10.73 -27.53 24.07
CA LEU A 105 -9.50 -27.34 24.85
C LEU A 105 -8.65 -26.18 24.31
N HIS A 106 -8.55 -26.01 22.98
CA HIS A 106 -7.86 -24.85 22.39
C HIS A 106 -8.49 -23.55 22.88
N TYR A 107 -9.82 -23.44 22.78
CA TYR A 107 -10.56 -22.26 23.21
C TYR A 107 -10.42 -21.97 24.71
N ALA A 108 -10.52 -22.98 25.56
CA ALA A 108 -10.32 -22.81 27.00
C ALA A 108 -8.89 -22.35 27.35
N SER A 109 -7.91 -22.70 26.51
CA SER A 109 -6.49 -22.40 26.74
C SER A 109 -6.13 -20.93 26.51
N TYR A 110 -6.69 -20.25 25.49
CA TYR A 110 -6.37 -18.85 25.19
C TYR A 110 -7.44 -17.83 25.61
N SER A 111 -8.67 -18.27 25.90
CA SER A 111 -9.75 -17.38 26.37
C SER A 111 -9.61 -17.03 27.85
N VAL A 112 -10.52 -16.21 28.36
CA VAL A 112 -10.59 -15.82 29.79
C VAL A 112 -11.22 -16.89 30.70
N ALA A 113 -11.49 -18.09 30.17
CA ALA A 113 -12.05 -19.20 30.95
C ALA A 113 -11.14 -19.54 32.16
N SER A 114 -11.72 -19.91 33.30
CA SER A 114 -10.91 -20.27 34.47
C SER A 114 -10.02 -21.49 34.20
N PRO A 115 -8.81 -21.59 34.80
CA PRO A 115 -7.94 -22.76 34.67
C PRO A 115 -8.63 -24.10 35.01
N SER A 116 -9.62 -24.06 35.91
CA SER A 116 -10.47 -25.21 36.25
C SER A 116 -11.25 -25.79 35.07
N VAL A 117 -11.63 -24.98 34.08
CA VAL A 117 -12.31 -25.46 32.86
C VAL A 117 -11.35 -26.30 32.01
N VAL A 118 -10.09 -25.85 31.87
CA VAL A 118 -9.03 -26.60 31.20
C VAL A 118 -8.82 -27.95 31.90
N GLU A 119 -8.72 -27.95 33.23
CA GLU A 119 -8.56 -29.19 34.02
C GLU A 119 -9.72 -30.18 33.81
N VAL A 120 -10.97 -29.70 33.82
CA VAL A 120 -12.16 -30.54 33.59
C VAL A 120 -12.16 -31.15 32.19
N ILE A 121 -11.83 -30.37 31.16
CA ILE A 121 -11.76 -30.85 29.77
C ILE A 121 -10.68 -31.93 29.65
N LEU A 122 -9.50 -31.72 30.25
CA LEU A 122 -8.40 -32.69 30.26
C LEU A 122 -8.77 -33.99 30.97
N GLN A 123 -9.35 -33.91 32.17
CA GLN A 123 -9.83 -35.07 32.93
C GLN A 123 -10.92 -35.86 32.19
N SER A 124 -11.60 -35.21 31.24
CA SER A 124 -12.67 -35.81 30.43
C SER A 124 -12.19 -36.29 29.06
N GLY A 125 -10.87 -36.42 28.86
CA GLY A 125 -10.28 -36.95 27.62
C GLY A 125 -10.05 -35.90 26.53
N GLY A 126 -9.93 -34.63 26.90
CA GLY A 126 -9.50 -33.56 25.99
C GLY A 126 -8.14 -33.89 25.34
N GLN A 127 -8.05 -33.80 24.02
CA GLN A 127 -6.83 -34.08 23.28
C GLN A 127 -5.80 -32.96 23.48
N ILE A 128 -4.83 -33.20 24.37
CA ILE A 128 -3.83 -32.22 24.81
C ILE A 128 -2.95 -31.67 23.67
N ASN A 129 -2.62 -32.51 22.69
CA ASN A 129 -1.76 -32.17 21.54
C ASN A 129 -2.53 -32.27 20.21
N ALA A 130 -3.86 -32.04 20.22
CA ALA A 130 -4.58 -31.90 18.96
C ALA A 130 -4.10 -30.65 18.23
N GLU A 131 -3.88 -30.75 16.92
CA GLU A 131 -3.53 -29.63 16.07
C GLU A 131 -4.77 -29.07 15.38
N ASP A 132 -4.87 -27.74 15.31
CA ASP A 132 -5.84 -27.08 14.47
C ASP A 132 -5.35 -26.94 13.01
N LYS A 133 -6.09 -26.23 12.15
CA LYS A 133 -5.71 -26.06 10.74
C LYS A 133 -4.43 -25.24 10.51
N PHE A 134 -3.92 -24.57 11.54
CA PHE A 134 -2.67 -23.82 11.52
C PHE A 134 -1.52 -24.59 12.18
N GLY A 135 -1.78 -25.81 12.67
CA GLY A 135 -0.83 -26.59 13.46
C GLY A 135 -0.71 -26.12 14.90
N ASP A 136 -1.57 -25.21 15.36
CA ASP A 136 -1.54 -24.76 16.76
C ASP A 136 -2.12 -25.84 17.66
N THR A 137 -1.44 -26.13 18.77
CA THR A 137 -1.96 -26.98 19.84
C THR A 137 -2.61 -26.12 20.93
N PRO A 138 -3.40 -26.71 21.85
CA PRO A 138 -3.89 -25.98 23.02
C PRO A 138 -2.77 -25.30 23.83
N PHE A 139 -1.59 -25.90 23.86
CA PHE A 139 -0.41 -25.31 24.50
C PHE A 139 0.07 -24.03 23.78
N LEU A 140 0.20 -24.07 22.45
CA LEU A 140 0.57 -22.88 21.67
C LEU A 140 -0.48 -21.77 21.82
N ASN A 141 -1.78 -22.11 21.81
CA ASN A 141 -2.84 -21.14 22.11
C ASN A 141 -2.76 -20.56 23.52
N ALA A 142 -2.38 -21.34 24.54
CA ALA A 142 -2.15 -20.79 25.87
C ALA A 142 -0.98 -19.79 25.91
N CYS A 143 0.05 -19.98 25.09
CA CYS A 143 1.16 -19.03 24.96
C CYS A 143 0.71 -17.67 24.36
N ASP A 144 -0.41 -17.65 23.63
CA ASP A 144 -1.03 -16.47 23.01
C ASP A 144 -2.09 -15.80 23.91
N MET A 145 -2.36 -16.32 25.12
CA MET A 145 -3.50 -15.86 25.93
C MET A 145 -3.42 -14.37 26.33
N ALA A 146 -2.21 -13.80 26.38
CA ALA A 146 -2.01 -12.37 26.64
C ALA A 146 -2.74 -11.48 25.63
N TYR A 147 -2.91 -11.93 24.39
CA TYR A 147 -3.65 -11.21 23.36
C TYR A 147 -5.14 -11.03 23.72
N GLY A 148 -5.72 -11.98 24.45
CA GLY A 148 -7.14 -12.02 24.78
C GLY A 148 -7.52 -11.37 26.11
N CYS A 149 -6.55 -11.04 26.96
CA CYS A 149 -6.78 -10.46 28.28
C CYS A 149 -6.93 -8.94 28.22
N ILE A 150 -7.88 -8.40 28.99
CA ILE A 150 -8.11 -6.95 29.03
C ILE A 150 -7.17 -6.22 30.00
N ASP A 151 -6.67 -6.92 31.03
CA ASP A 151 -5.79 -6.38 32.06
C ASP A 151 -4.89 -7.46 32.69
N GLU A 152 -3.91 -7.01 33.48
CA GLU A 152 -2.92 -7.86 34.13
C GLU A 152 -3.55 -8.82 35.14
N GLU A 153 -4.64 -8.43 35.81
CA GLU A 153 -5.32 -9.28 36.78
C GLU A 153 -5.93 -10.52 36.11
N GLU A 154 -6.55 -10.33 34.94
CA GLU A 154 -7.10 -11.40 34.11
C GLU A 154 -6.00 -12.32 33.55
N TYR A 155 -4.89 -11.74 33.07
CA TYR A 155 -3.74 -12.51 32.58
C TYR A 155 -3.12 -13.39 33.66
N VAL A 156 -2.88 -12.85 34.86
CA VAL A 156 -2.31 -13.60 35.98
C VAL A 156 -3.23 -14.75 36.42
N LYS A 157 -4.56 -14.55 36.37
CA LYS A 157 -5.53 -15.64 36.62
C LYS A 157 -5.50 -16.73 35.56
N CYS A 158 -5.05 -16.43 34.34
CA CYS A 158 -4.93 -17.39 33.25
C CYS A 158 -3.58 -18.13 33.23
N LEU A 159 -2.49 -17.58 33.79
CA LEU A 159 -1.17 -18.22 33.86
C LEU A 159 -1.16 -19.69 34.34
N PRO A 160 -1.98 -20.11 35.33
CA PRO A 160 -2.02 -21.51 35.76
C PRO A 160 -2.42 -22.51 34.67
N LYS A 161 -3.02 -22.07 33.55
CA LYS A 161 -3.33 -22.92 32.39
C LYS A 161 -2.07 -23.55 31.79
N ILE A 162 -0.97 -22.80 31.70
CA ILE A 162 0.29 -23.31 31.15
C ILE A 162 0.77 -24.50 31.98
N GLU A 163 0.85 -24.34 33.31
CA GLU A 163 1.28 -25.41 34.22
C GLU A 163 0.33 -26.61 34.21
N LEU A 164 -0.98 -26.39 34.10
CA LEU A 164 -1.96 -27.47 33.97
C LEU A 164 -1.78 -28.29 32.69
N LEU A 165 -1.54 -27.62 31.56
CA LEU A 165 -1.30 -28.28 30.28
C LEU A 165 0.00 -29.09 30.33
N ILE A 166 1.08 -28.50 30.86
CA ILE A 166 2.37 -29.19 31.05
C ILE A 166 2.22 -30.41 31.96
N LYS A 167 1.48 -30.29 33.08
CA LYS A 167 1.20 -31.42 34.00
C LYS A 167 0.48 -32.58 33.31
N HIS A 168 -0.30 -32.30 32.26
CA HIS A 168 -1.00 -33.30 31.45
C HIS A 168 -0.22 -33.69 30.19
N ASN A 169 1.11 -33.47 30.17
CA ASN A 169 2.02 -33.85 29.09
C ASN A 169 1.75 -33.12 27.75
N ALA A 170 1.42 -31.84 27.81
CA ALA A 170 1.49 -30.98 26.62
C ALA A 170 2.90 -31.00 26.02
N ASP A 171 2.98 -31.09 24.69
CA ASP A 171 4.25 -30.96 23.99
C ASP A 171 4.69 -29.50 23.93
N ILE A 172 5.65 -29.14 24.79
CA ILE A 172 6.21 -27.79 24.85
C ILE A 172 7.19 -27.48 23.71
N HIS A 173 7.62 -28.50 22.96
CA HIS A 173 8.56 -28.37 21.84
C HIS A 173 7.86 -28.34 20.49
N HIS A 174 6.53 -28.52 20.46
CA HIS A 174 5.74 -28.45 19.25
C HIS A 174 5.84 -27.09 18.56
N SER A 175 5.82 -27.11 17.24
CA SER A 175 5.80 -25.93 16.38
C SER A 175 4.63 -26.02 15.40
N ASN A 176 3.98 -24.88 15.14
CA ASN A 176 2.86 -24.81 14.21
C ASN A 176 3.32 -24.88 12.74
N LEU A 177 2.42 -24.70 11.77
CA LEU A 177 2.75 -24.78 10.32
C LEU A 177 3.68 -23.66 9.82
N LYS A 178 3.96 -22.65 10.64
CA LYS A 178 4.97 -21.62 10.40
C LYS A 178 6.28 -21.93 11.14
N ASP A 179 6.44 -23.14 11.69
CA ASP A 179 7.53 -23.53 12.58
C ASP A 179 7.68 -22.61 13.82
N GLU A 180 6.60 -21.94 14.24
CA GLU A 180 6.57 -21.14 15.46
C GLU A 180 6.24 -22.03 16.66
N ASN A 181 7.13 -22.04 17.65
CA ASN A 181 6.91 -22.71 18.94
C ASN A 181 6.37 -21.73 20.00
N GLY A 182 6.12 -22.23 21.21
CA GLY A 182 5.57 -21.41 22.30
C GLY A 182 6.40 -20.18 22.66
N LEU A 183 7.74 -20.23 22.47
CA LEU A 183 8.60 -19.07 22.71
C LEU A 183 8.36 -17.94 21.70
N HIS A 184 8.20 -18.26 20.41
CA HIS A 184 7.89 -17.23 19.40
C HIS A 184 6.59 -16.48 19.77
N ILE A 185 5.54 -17.25 20.06
CA ILE A 185 4.20 -16.73 20.35
C ILE A 185 4.21 -15.85 21.61
N CYS A 186 4.78 -16.34 22.73
CA CYS A 186 4.78 -15.57 23.97
C CYS A 186 5.68 -14.32 23.88
N SER A 187 6.76 -14.38 23.10
CA SER A 187 7.68 -13.26 22.90
C SER A 187 7.03 -12.10 22.14
N GLN A 188 6.20 -12.39 21.14
CA GLN A 188 5.47 -11.39 20.36
C GLN A 188 4.62 -10.45 21.23
N HIS A 189 4.01 -11.00 22.28
CA HIS A 189 3.10 -10.29 23.18
C HIS A 189 3.76 -9.86 24.50
N GLY A 190 5.08 -10.01 24.64
CA GLY A 190 5.80 -9.64 25.87
C GLY A 190 5.37 -10.46 27.09
N SER A 191 5.00 -11.73 26.90
CA SER A 191 4.58 -12.65 27.95
C SER A 191 5.79 -13.31 28.62
N PHE A 192 6.62 -12.47 29.25
CA PHE A 192 7.92 -12.87 29.81
C PHE A 192 7.83 -13.99 30.87
N GLU A 193 6.70 -14.14 31.57
CA GLU A 193 6.49 -15.24 32.52
C GLU A 193 6.39 -16.60 31.83
N ILE A 194 5.72 -16.66 30.67
CA ILE A 194 5.62 -17.88 29.86
C ILE A 194 6.98 -18.17 29.23
N ALA A 195 7.68 -17.15 28.74
CA ALA A 195 9.02 -17.29 28.20
C ALA A 195 10.00 -17.89 29.23
N ASP A 196 10.05 -17.32 30.44
CA ASP A 196 10.87 -17.84 31.55
C ASP A 196 10.51 -19.29 31.90
N MET A 197 9.21 -19.62 31.96
CA MET A 197 8.73 -20.96 32.24
C MET A 197 9.18 -21.99 31.20
N LEU A 198 9.17 -21.61 29.92
CA LEU A 198 9.58 -22.44 28.79
C LEU A 198 11.09 -22.63 28.72
N LEU A 199 11.85 -21.56 28.91
CA LEU A 199 13.33 -21.59 28.90
C LEU A 199 13.87 -22.48 30.02
N LYS A 200 13.29 -22.38 31.23
CA LYS A 200 13.61 -23.28 32.36
C LYS A 200 13.35 -24.77 32.07
N ARG A 201 12.53 -25.08 31.07
CA ARG A 201 12.21 -26.44 30.62
C ARG A 201 12.97 -26.84 29.35
N GLY A 202 13.94 -26.03 28.91
CA GLY A 202 14.86 -26.39 27.83
C GLY A 202 14.28 -26.21 26.42
N VAL A 203 13.25 -25.38 26.23
CA VAL A 203 12.83 -25.00 24.88
C VAL A 203 13.97 -24.23 24.19
N ASN A 204 14.27 -24.58 22.94
CA ASN A 204 15.34 -23.95 22.18
C ASN A 204 15.06 -22.44 21.97
N VAL A 205 15.85 -21.61 22.64
CA VAL A 205 15.78 -20.14 22.59
C VAL A 205 16.08 -19.58 21.19
N ASN A 206 16.84 -20.31 20.38
CA ASN A 206 17.24 -19.94 19.02
C ASN A 206 16.52 -20.76 17.95
N ALA A 207 15.35 -21.32 18.26
CA ALA A 207 14.50 -21.97 17.26
C ALA A 207 14.18 -20.97 16.14
N LYS A 208 14.11 -21.44 14.90
CA LYS A 208 13.76 -20.61 13.74
C LYS A 208 12.40 -21.01 13.22
N SER A 209 11.55 -20.01 12.97
CA SER A 209 10.32 -20.17 12.20
C SER A 209 10.62 -20.50 10.73
N LYS A 210 9.57 -20.72 9.95
CA LYS A 210 9.63 -20.98 8.51
C LYS A 210 10.22 -19.81 7.72
N THR A 211 10.11 -18.59 8.23
CA THR A 211 10.74 -17.40 7.65
C THR A 211 12.14 -17.14 8.23
N GLY A 212 12.64 -18.02 9.10
CA GLY A 212 13.94 -17.92 9.75
C GLY A 212 13.96 -17.05 11.01
N GLN A 213 12.82 -16.51 11.45
CA GLN A 213 12.76 -15.63 12.62
C GLN A 213 12.99 -16.41 13.91
N THR A 214 13.74 -15.82 14.85
CA THR A 214 13.95 -16.36 16.20
C THR A 214 12.98 -15.72 17.20
N PRO A 215 12.74 -16.31 18.38
CA PRO A 215 11.96 -15.66 19.44
C PRO A 215 12.46 -14.26 19.81
N LEU A 216 13.78 -14.02 19.71
CA LEU A 216 14.37 -12.71 19.96
C LEU A 216 14.01 -11.69 18.87
N ILE A 217 13.99 -12.08 17.59
CA ILE A 217 13.51 -11.22 16.49
C ILE A 217 12.04 -10.86 16.71
N VAL A 218 11.21 -11.86 17.04
CA VAL A 218 9.76 -11.69 17.27
C VAL A 218 9.48 -10.82 18.50
N ALA A 219 10.31 -10.88 19.54
CA ALA A 219 10.20 -9.98 20.69
C ALA A 219 10.39 -8.50 20.31
N CYS A 220 11.27 -8.22 19.34
CA CYS A 220 11.54 -6.86 18.84
C CYS A 220 10.44 -6.33 17.91
N SER A 221 9.63 -7.18 17.27
CA SER A 221 8.49 -6.79 16.43
C SER A 221 7.20 -6.51 17.22
N HIS A 222 7.27 -6.46 18.55
CA HIS A 222 6.16 -6.43 19.51
C HIS A 222 4.83 -5.84 18.98
N GLN A 223 3.73 -6.57 19.16
CA GLN A 223 2.40 -6.08 18.80
C GLN A 223 1.69 -5.49 20.01
N HIS A 224 1.09 -4.29 19.84
CA HIS A 224 0.22 -3.72 20.86
C HIS A 224 -0.90 -4.69 21.24
N THR A 225 -0.89 -5.13 22.48
CA THR A 225 -2.02 -5.81 23.12
C THR A 225 -2.72 -4.85 24.07
N ALA A 226 -3.94 -5.18 24.51
CA ALA A 226 -4.60 -4.44 25.59
C ALA A 226 -3.76 -4.43 26.87
N LEU A 227 -2.92 -5.46 27.06
CA LEU A 227 -1.88 -5.56 28.09
C LEU A 227 -0.64 -4.74 27.72
N SER A 228 -0.75 -3.42 27.65
CA SER A 228 0.44 -2.55 27.52
C SER A 228 1.20 -2.48 28.85
N ARG A 229 2.02 -3.49 29.12
CA ARG A 229 2.88 -3.55 30.30
C ARG A 229 4.17 -2.78 30.02
N ARG A 230 4.39 -1.69 30.75
CA ARG A 230 5.62 -0.90 30.66
C ARG A 230 6.83 -1.81 30.91
N GLY A 231 7.80 -1.80 29.99
CA GLY A 231 9.01 -2.62 30.07
C GLY A 231 8.86 -4.10 29.72
N ALA A 232 7.67 -4.62 29.37
CA ALA A 232 7.51 -6.06 29.10
C ALA A 232 8.36 -6.56 27.91
N VAL A 233 8.54 -5.71 26.88
CA VAL A 233 9.45 -6.01 25.76
C VAL A 233 10.89 -6.13 26.24
N LEU A 234 11.36 -5.16 27.04
CA LEU A 234 12.70 -5.17 27.62
C LEU A 234 12.93 -6.43 28.47
N THR A 235 12.02 -6.73 29.38
CA THR A 235 12.10 -7.94 30.23
C THR A 235 12.11 -9.22 29.40
N THR A 236 11.33 -9.29 28.31
CA THR A 236 11.33 -10.45 27.42
C THR A 236 12.68 -10.62 26.72
N ILE A 237 13.24 -9.53 26.18
CA ILE A 237 14.57 -9.52 25.56
C ILE A 237 15.64 -9.94 26.56
N GLU A 238 15.63 -9.37 27.78
CA GLU A 238 16.52 -9.72 28.88
C GLU A 238 16.51 -11.22 29.18
N ILE A 239 15.32 -11.80 29.37
CA ILE A 239 15.18 -13.21 29.70
C ILE A 239 15.68 -14.11 28.56
N LEU A 240 15.37 -13.76 27.30
CA LEU A 240 15.86 -14.50 26.14
C LEU A 240 17.39 -14.48 26.07
N LEU A 241 18.01 -13.31 26.18
CA LEU A 241 19.47 -13.14 26.13
C LEU A 241 20.16 -13.86 27.29
N GLN A 242 19.63 -13.75 28.52
CA GLN A 242 20.15 -14.46 29.69
C GLN A 242 20.12 -15.99 29.53
N ASN A 243 19.21 -16.52 28.72
CA ASN A 243 19.09 -17.94 28.41
C ASN A 243 19.79 -18.34 27.09
N GLY A 244 20.65 -17.47 26.54
CA GLY A 244 21.50 -17.80 25.39
C GLY A 244 20.89 -17.50 24.02
N ALA A 245 19.91 -16.60 23.93
CA ALA A 245 19.48 -16.08 22.64
C ALA A 245 20.65 -15.40 21.92
N ASP A 246 20.84 -15.71 20.64
CA ASP A 246 21.89 -15.14 19.82
C ASP A 246 21.32 -13.95 19.01
N PRO A 247 21.68 -12.69 19.33
CA PRO A 247 21.18 -11.50 18.64
C PRO A 247 21.78 -11.31 17.24
N THR A 248 22.77 -12.13 16.85
CA THR A 248 23.39 -12.08 15.52
C THR A 248 22.64 -12.90 14.48
N LEU A 249 21.77 -13.81 14.92
CA LEU A 249 20.96 -14.62 14.01
C LEU A 249 20.01 -13.75 13.20
N ALA A 250 20.00 -14.02 11.89
CA ALA A 250 19.11 -13.38 10.95
C ALA A 250 18.06 -14.37 10.41
N ASP A 251 16.94 -13.80 9.99
CA ASP A 251 15.89 -14.48 9.24
C ASP A 251 16.27 -14.72 7.77
N GLU A 252 15.38 -15.28 6.96
CA GLU A 252 15.63 -15.54 5.54
C GLU A 252 15.86 -14.27 4.69
N GLN A 253 15.43 -13.11 5.20
CA GLN A 253 15.64 -11.81 4.58
C GLN A 253 16.93 -11.13 5.07
N GLY A 254 17.67 -11.75 6.00
CA GLY A 254 18.85 -11.16 6.63
C GLY A 254 18.52 -10.15 7.74
N ILE A 255 17.28 -10.12 8.22
CA ILE A 255 16.83 -9.24 9.32
C ILE A 255 17.24 -9.85 10.66
N THR A 256 17.88 -9.05 11.50
CA THR A 256 18.26 -9.41 12.88
C THR A 256 17.34 -8.72 13.89
N ALA A 257 17.44 -9.09 15.17
CA ALA A 257 16.65 -8.46 16.23
C ALA A 257 16.82 -6.93 16.28
N LEU A 258 18.05 -6.44 16.04
CA LEU A 258 18.32 -5.01 16.00
C LEU A 258 17.67 -4.32 14.81
N HIS A 259 17.64 -4.93 13.62
CA HIS A 259 16.91 -4.38 12.47
C HIS A 259 15.42 -4.22 12.79
N GLU A 260 14.82 -5.24 13.39
CA GLU A 260 13.40 -5.26 13.72
C GLU A 260 13.04 -4.24 14.80
N LEU A 261 13.89 -4.08 15.82
CA LEU A 261 13.73 -3.04 16.83
C LEU A 261 13.75 -1.63 16.22
N MET A 262 14.65 -1.36 15.27
CA MET A 262 14.79 -0.04 14.64
C MET A 262 13.63 0.32 13.70
N LEU A 263 12.88 -0.68 13.24
CA LEU A 263 11.76 -0.49 12.32
C LEU A 263 10.49 0.02 13.01
N HIS A 264 10.28 -0.35 14.28
CA HIS A 264 9.03 -0.13 15.01
C HIS A 264 9.17 0.80 16.23
N PRO A 265 9.75 2.01 16.09
CA PRO A 265 10.02 2.87 17.24
C PRO A 265 8.76 3.47 17.89
N GLY A 266 7.61 3.41 17.20
CA GLY A 266 6.35 3.96 17.68
C GLY A 266 5.73 3.21 18.85
N LEU A 267 6.08 1.94 19.04
CA LEU A 267 5.35 1.00 19.89
C LEU A 267 5.91 0.89 21.32
N ILE A 268 7.12 1.42 21.57
CA ILE A 268 7.86 1.31 22.83
C ILE A 268 8.23 2.72 23.34
N SER A 269 8.32 2.90 24.67
CA SER A 269 8.78 4.17 25.25
C SER A 269 10.26 4.43 24.96
N GLU A 270 10.69 5.70 24.94
CA GLU A 270 12.08 6.08 24.64
C GLU A 270 13.09 5.40 25.57
N ALA A 271 12.81 5.43 26.88
CA ALA A 271 13.66 4.81 27.89
C ALA A 271 13.77 3.29 27.68
N ASP A 272 12.67 2.64 27.33
CA ASP A 272 12.63 1.19 27.10
C ASP A 272 13.37 0.84 25.80
N MET A 273 13.26 1.66 24.74
CA MET A 273 13.95 1.45 23.47
C MET A 273 15.47 1.59 23.60
N ALA A 274 15.93 2.67 24.22
CA ALA A 274 17.36 2.85 24.50
C ALA A 274 17.91 1.68 25.31
N SER A 275 17.14 1.21 26.31
CA SER A 275 17.50 0.04 27.11
C SER A 275 17.55 -1.25 26.27
N CYS A 276 16.55 -1.49 25.40
CA CYS A 276 16.52 -2.64 24.49
C CYS A 276 17.68 -2.64 23.50
N MET A 277 18.02 -1.46 22.95
CA MET A 277 19.14 -1.31 22.05
C MET A 277 20.46 -1.58 22.79
N ASN A 278 20.65 -0.97 23.97
CA ASN A 278 21.86 -1.15 24.77
C ASN A 278 22.08 -2.61 25.15
N ILE A 279 21.05 -3.32 25.63
CA ILE A 279 21.22 -4.72 26.03
C ILE A 279 21.53 -5.65 24.84
N LEU A 280 20.93 -5.38 23.66
CA LEU A 280 21.25 -6.13 22.44
C LEU A 280 22.72 -5.89 22.04
N VAL A 281 23.19 -4.65 22.07
CA VAL A 281 24.59 -4.28 21.74
C VAL A 281 25.57 -4.88 22.75
N GLU A 282 25.28 -4.79 24.04
CA GLU A 282 26.07 -5.43 25.11
C GLU A 282 26.13 -6.95 24.94
N SER A 283 25.06 -7.55 24.40
CA SER A 283 24.99 -8.97 24.05
C SER A 283 25.57 -9.30 22.67
N HIS A 284 26.37 -8.40 22.09
CA HIS A 284 27.07 -8.56 20.81
C HIS A 284 26.18 -8.58 19.55
N ALA A 285 25.00 -7.93 19.58
CA ALA A 285 24.24 -7.67 18.36
C ALA A 285 25.08 -6.89 17.33
N SER A 286 25.05 -7.30 16.07
CA SER A 286 25.79 -6.61 15.01
C SER A 286 25.06 -5.33 14.57
N LEU A 287 25.66 -4.18 14.88
CA LEU A 287 25.21 -2.84 14.44
C LEU A 287 25.25 -2.66 12.92
N ASN A 288 26.05 -3.48 12.23
CA ASN A 288 26.34 -3.38 10.81
C ASN A 288 25.97 -4.67 10.05
N ALA A 289 25.11 -5.51 10.65
CA ALA A 289 24.48 -6.61 9.92
C ALA A 289 23.77 -6.07 8.69
N ARG A 290 23.75 -6.85 7.61
CA ARG A 290 23.16 -6.45 6.33
C ARG A 290 22.08 -7.44 5.95
N ASP A 291 20.90 -6.92 5.65
CA ASP A 291 19.82 -7.70 5.09
C ASP A 291 20.10 -8.06 3.61
N ASN A 292 19.18 -8.77 2.96
CA ASN A 292 19.31 -9.14 1.54
C ASN A 292 19.35 -7.92 0.59
N MET A 293 18.93 -6.76 1.07
CA MET A 293 19.01 -5.47 0.38
C MET A 293 20.26 -4.67 0.82
N LEU A 294 21.20 -5.28 1.52
CA LEU A 294 22.40 -4.66 2.09
C LEU A 294 22.13 -3.52 3.09
N ARG A 295 20.90 -3.40 3.59
CA ARG A 295 20.51 -2.39 4.58
C ARG A 295 20.98 -2.82 5.95
N SER A 296 21.48 -1.86 6.72
CA SER A 296 21.88 -2.02 8.12
C SER A 296 20.78 -1.55 9.07
N PRO A 297 20.83 -1.88 10.38
CA PRO A 297 19.91 -1.31 11.38
C PRO A 297 19.83 0.22 11.34
N LEU A 298 20.94 0.88 11.00
CA LEU A 298 20.99 2.33 10.83
C LEU A 298 20.10 2.82 9.67
N HIS A 299 20.00 2.06 8.56
CA HIS A 299 19.07 2.37 7.48
C HIS A 299 17.60 2.27 7.94
N TYR A 300 17.28 1.28 8.78
CA TYR A 300 15.93 1.09 9.30
C TYR A 300 15.53 2.21 10.25
N ALA A 301 16.44 2.61 11.15
CA ALA A 301 16.26 3.77 12.01
C ALA A 301 16.04 5.05 11.19
N SER A 302 16.79 5.21 10.08
CA SER A 302 16.65 6.34 9.15
C SER A 302 15.38 6.32 8.30
N PHE A 303 14.68 5.18 8.18
CA PHE A 303 13.47 5.03 7.38
C PHE A 303 12.18 5.33 8.17
N SER A 304 12.13 5.00 9.47
CA SER A 304 10.88 5.02 10.25
C SER A 304 10.16 6.38 10.18
N THR A 305 8.88 6.35 9.75
CA THR A 305 8.08 7.55 9.50
C THR A 305 7.95 8.39 10.77
N ALA A 306 8.47 9.61 10.70
CA ALA A 306 8.50 10.63 11.73
C ALA A 306 7.10 11.16 12.09
N GLY A 307 6.31 10.36 12.80
CA GLY A 307 5.12 10.85 13.51
C GLY A 307 5.44 11.48 14.87
N GLU A 308 6.57 11.14 15.49
CA GLU A 308 6.94 11.61 16.82
C GLU A 308 8.49 11.65 16.92
N GLY A 309 9.07 12.82 17.19
CA GLY A 309 10.51 13.15 17.08
C GLY A 309 11.48 12.41 18.00
N ARG A 310 11.58 11.08 17.86
CA ARG A 310 12.33 10.15 18.72
C ARG A 310 13.56 9.51 18.07
N TRP A 311 13.81 9.79 16.80
CA TRP A 311 14.87 9.15 16.02
C TRP A 311 16.29 9.76 16.18
N PRO A 312 16.53 11.04 16.60
CA PRO A 312 17.90 11.59 16.62
C PRO A 312 18.79 10.94 17.67
N ASP A 313 18.28 10.82 18.90
CA ASP A 313 19.04 10.25 20.02
C ASP A 313 19.38 8.78 19.76
N LEU A 314 18.50 8.05 19.09
CA LEU A 314 18.72 6.67 18.69
C LEU A 314 19.80 6.53 17.61
N LEU A 315 19.78 7.39 16.58
CA LEU A 315 20.84 7.44 15.57
C LEU A 315 22.18 7.79 16.22
N CYS A 316 22.21 8.80 17.11
CA CYS A 316 23.39 9.16 17.89
C CYS A 316 23.98 7.95 18.61
N GLU A 317 23.13 7.21 19.30
CA GLU A 317 23.57 6.08 20.12
C GLU A 317 24.10 4.94 19.26
N LEU A 318 23.40 4.53 18.20
CA LEU A 318 23.89 3.54 17.23
C LEU A 318 25.27 3.92 16.66
N MET A 319 25.47 5.20 16.33
CA MET A 319 26.74 5.69 15.81
C MET A 319 27.86 5.66 16.86
N LYS A 320 27.59 6.06 18.12
CA LYS A 320 28.57 5.99 19.22
C LYS A 320 29.10 4.57 19.42
N HIS A 321 28.23 3.56 19.24
CA HIS A 321 28.61 2.15 19.36
C HIS A 321 29.27 1.57 18.09
N GLY A 322 29.37 2.34 16.99
CA GLY A 322 30.09 1.96 15.77
C GLY A 322 29.22 1.60 14.57
N GLY A 323 27.97 2.08 14.52
CA GLY A 323 27.12 1.99 13.32
C GLY A 323 27.75 2.72 12.12
N ASP A 324 27.83 2.03 10.98
CA ASP A 324 28.41 2.55 9.74
C ASP A 324 27.41 3.46 9.02
N ILE A 325 27.62 4.77 9.17
CA ILE A 325 26.83 5.83 8.53
C ILE A 325 26.98 5.88 7.01
N ASN A 326 28.01 5.25 6.45
CA ASN A 326 28.26 5.21 5.01
C ASN A 326 27.98 3.84 4.41
N ALA A 327 27.42 2.91 5.19
CA ALA A 327 26.96 1.64 4.66
C ALA A 327 25.99 1.91 3.52
N GLN A 328 26.21 1.25 2.39
CA GLN A 328 25.40 1.39 1.21
C GLN A 328 24.48 0.18 1.06
N ASP A 329 23.19 0.44 0.89
CA ASP A 329 22.23 -0.58 0.51
C ASP A 329 22.45 -1.06 -0.94
N VAL A 330 21.60 -1.98 -1.41
CA VAL A 330 21.67 -2.52 -2.77
C VAL A 330 21.54 -1.43 -3.84
N GLU A 331 20.98 -0.28 -3.51
CA GLU A 331 20.81 0.87 -4.39
C GLU A 331 21.93 1.92 -4.23
N GLY A 332 22.82 1.73 -3.26
CA GLY A 332 23.86 2.68 -2.93
C GLY A 332 23.38 3.85 -2.07
N PHE A 333 22.16 3.79 -1.53
CA PHE A 333 21.72 4.74 -0.50
C PHE A 333 22.49 4.48 0.78
N THR A 334 22.97 5.55 1.40
CA THR A 334 23.40 5.53 2.79
C THR A 334 22.20 5.86 3.70
N PRO A 335 22.28 5.55 5.02
CA PRO A 335 21.25 5.96 5.98
C PRO A 335 20.90 7.44 5.89
N VAL A 336 21.91 8.31 5.74
CA VAL A 336 21.72 9.76 5.58
C VAL A 336 20.95 10.10 4.29
N MET A 337 21.25 9.42 3.18
CA MET A 337 20.54 9.63 1.92
C MET A 337 19.07 9.23 2.02
N LEU A 338 18.75 8.13 2.71
CA LEU A 338 17.36 7.70 2.93
C LEU A 338 16.57 8.76 3.70
N THR A 339 17.15 9.31 4.77
CA THR A 339 16.55 10.43 5.49
C THR A 339 16.33 11.63 4.57
N ALA A 340 17.35 12.00 3.78
CA ALA A 340 17.29 13.16 2.90
C ALA A 340 16.25 13.00 1.77
N SER A 341 15.96 11.78 1.31
CA SER A 341 14.97 11.52 0.26
C SER A 341 13.52 11.54 0.75
N HIS A 342 13.24 11.08 1.97
CA HIS A 342 11.86 10.90 2.48
C HIS A 342 11.20 12.19 2.98
N ALA A 343 11.95 13.26 3.24
CA ALA A 343 11.42 14.54 3.72
C ALA A 343 10.50 15.28 2.73
N ARG A 344 10.17 14.70 1.57
CA ARG A 344 9.29 15.29 0.54
C ARG A 344 7.78 15.15 0.85
N GLU A 345 7.37 14.22 1.70
CA GLU A 345 5.96 13.80 1.79
C GLU A 345 5.11 14.56 2.82
N ASN A 346 5.69 15.27 3.80
CA ASN A 346 4.94 15.97 4.85
C ASN A 346 5.46 17.41 5.11
N PRO A 347 4.95 18.43 4.40
CA PRO A 347 5.43 19.81 4.47
C PRO A 347 4.85 20.63 5.63
N THR A 348 3.88 20.08 6.39
CA THR A 348 3.23 20.79 7.50
C THR A 348 3.94 20.63 8.84
N ASP A 349 4.83 19.66 8.97
CA ASP A 349 5.64 19.49 10.17
C ASP A 349 7.00 20.17 9.98
N MET A 350 7.19 21.30 10.67
CA MET A 350 8.53 21.82 10.97
C MET A 350 9.22 20.88 11.98
N LEU A 351 9.48 19.63 11.58
CA LEU A 351 10.30 18.71 12.34
C LEU A 351 11.75 18.95 11.94
N THR A 352 12.58 19.25 12.94
CA THR A 352 14.04 19.19 12.87
C THR A 352 14.47 17.91 12.16
N TYR A 353 15.35 18.04 11.16
CA TYR A 353 15.85 16.88 10.43
C TYR A 353 16.66 15.95 11.33
N PRO A 354 16.87 14.70 10.87
CA PRO A 354 17.74 13.78 11.57
C PRO A 354 19.12 14.10 12.01
N TRP A 355 19.63 15.12 11.36
CA TRP A 355 20.98 15.56 11.55
C TRP A 355 20.98 16.99 12.11
N ASP A 356 19.79 17.62 12.29
CA ASP A 356 19.61 18.93 12.93
C ASP A 356 19.66 18.85 14.46
N CYS A 357 19.26 17.72 15.06
CA CYS A 357 19.26 17.53 16.52
C CYS A 357 20.62 17.09 17.09
N LEU A 358 21.64 16.92 16.23
CA LEU A 358 23.02 16.65 16.62
C LEU A 358 23.68 17.94 17.16
N ASP A 359 23.13 18.48 18.23
CA ASP A 359 23.69 19.65 18.91
C ASP A 359 25.03 19.22 19.54
N GLY A 360 26.15 19.69 18.96
CA GLY A 360 27.50 19.45 19.48
C GLY A 360 28.32 18.31 18.86
N SER A 361 27.95 17.72 17.70
CA SER A 361 28.78 16.69 17.04
C SER A 361 29.29 17.10 15.65
N GLU A 362 30.20 18.08 15.59
CA GLU A 362 31.06 18.27 14.40
C GLU A 362 31.66 16.93 13.93
N SER A 363 31.95 16.03 14.87
CA SER A 363 32.50 14.69 14.63
C SER A 363 31.65 13.78 13.74
N VAL A 364 30.31 13.82 13.80
CA VAL A 364 29.46 12.95 12.97
C VAL A 364 29.43 13.43 11.52
N LEU A 365 29.39 14.75 11.31
CA LEU A 365 29.45 15.34 9.96
C LEU A 365 30.78 15.03 9.25
N GLU A 366 31.86 14.85 10.01
CA GLU A 366 33.16 14.41 9.48
C GLU A 366 33.19 12.93 9.08
N LEU A 367 32.32 12.10 9.64
CA LEU A 367 32.21 10.68 9.28
C LEU A 367 31.37 10.46 8.02
N VAL A 368 30.44 11.36 7.69
CA VAL A 368 29.60 11.23 6.50
C VAL A 368 30.43 11.40 5.22
N ASP A 369 30.41 10.40 4.35
CA ASP A 369 30.91 10.53 2.99
C ASP A 369 29.84 11.22 2.14
N TRP A 370 29.99 12.54 2.02
CA TRP A 370 29.12 13.38 1.21
C TRP A 370 29.23 13.15 -0.30
N ASN A 371 30.30 12.47 -0.73
CA ASN A 371 30.50 12.08 -2.12
C ASN A 371 30.06 10.64 -2.38
N ALA A 372 29.58 9.92 -1.35
CA ALA A 372 28.95 8.62 -1.54
C ALA A 372 27.85 8.77 -2.59
N ALA A 373 27.84 7.84 -3.54
CA ALA A 373 26.98 7.91 -4.71
C ALA A 373 26.13 6.66 -4.79
N ARG A 374 24.84 6.85 -5.05
CA ARG A 374 23.94 5.72 -5.34
C ARG A 374 24.35 5.05 -6.66
N LYS A 375 23.75 3.91 -7.00
CA LYS A 375 24.01 3.20 -8.26
C LYS A 375 23.73 4.03 -9.51
N GLN A 376 22.95 5.10 -9.44
CA GLN A 376 22.73 6.08 -10.52
C GLN A 376 23.64 7.31 -10.43
N GLY A 377 24.55 7.35 -9.45
CA GLY A 377 25.68 8.27 -9.31
C GLY A 377 25.32 9.62 -8.74
N VAL A 378 24.04 9.84 -8.48
CA VAL A 378 23.55 10.92 -7.63
C VAL A 378 24.19 10.75 -6.25
N THR A 379 24.97 11.74 -5.84
CA THR A 379 25.59 11.74 -4.51
C THR A 379 24.65 12.27 -3.44
N LEU A 380 24.98 12.08 -2.17
CA LEU A 380 24.24 12.67 -1.06
C LEU A 380 24.11 14.19 -1.22
N ALA A 381 25.19 14.86 -1.65
CA ALA A 381 25.15 16.29 -1.93
C ALA A 381 24.09 16.68 -2.97
N HIS A 382 23.92 15.90 -4.04
CA HIS A 382 22.87 16.13 -5.04
C HIS A 382 21.47 16.00 -4.43
N ILE A 383 21.22 14.95 -3.63
CA ILE A 383 19.93 14.71 -2.96
C ILE A 383 19.60 15.86 -2.02
N VAL A 384 20.59 16.29 -1.23
CA VAL A 384 20.49 17.41 -0.30
C VAL A 384 20.17 18.72 -1.04
N SER A 385 20.91 19.05 -2.11
CA SER A 385 20.68 20.28 -2.88
C SER A 385 19.32 20.32 -3.58
N ALA A 386 18.81 19.16 -4.02
CA ALA A 386 17.48 19.04 -4.59
C ALA A 386 16.35 19.17 -3.55
N ASN A 387 16.67 19.06 -2.25
CA ASN A 387 15.68 19.13 -1.18
C ASN A 387 15.52 20.57 -0.65
N LYS A 388 14.28 21.09 -0.65
CA LYS A 388 13.96 22.52 -0.41
C LYS A 388 14.07 22.96 1.05
N THR A 389 14.25 22.01 1.95
CA THR A 389 14.07 22.22 3.39
C THR A 389 15.28 21.82 4.22
N LEU A 390 16.32 21.19 3.66
CA LEU A 390 17.47 20.77 4.45
C LEU A 390 18.32 21.98 4.90
N LYS A 391 18.57 22.07 6.21
CA LYS A 391 19.56 22.98 6.81
C LYS A 391 20.82 22.17 7.12
N LEU A 392 21.98 22.64 6.69
CA LEU A 392 23.27 22.07 7.08
C LEU A 392 23.81 22.95 8.22
N CYS A 393 23.96 22.37 9.41
CA CYS A 393 24.15 22.96 10.75
C CYS A 393 25.28 24.01 10.92
N GLY A 394 25.33 25.06 10.10
CA GLY A 394 26.26 26.19 10.19
C GLY A 394 27.76 25.85 10.03
N SER A 395 28.10 24.57 9.91
CA SER A 395 29.47 24.05 9.91
C SER A 395 29.94 23.72 8.48
N PRO A 396 31.24 23.86 8.16
CA PRO A 396 31.76 23.58 6.83
C PRO A 396 31.68 22.09 6.52
N VAL A 397 30.75 21.70 5.67
CA VAL A 397 30.59 20.33 5.20
C VAL A 397 31.71 20.01 4.19
N LYS A 398 32.46 18.93 4.41
CA LYS A 398 33.58 18.50 3.55
C LYS A 398 33.07 17.71 2.33
N TRP A 399 32.38 18.38 1.41
CA TRP A 399 31.91 17.78 0.15
C TRP A 399 32.44 18.53 -1.06
N ASN A 400 32.57 17.84 -2.19
CA ASN A 400 32.98 18.50 -3.42
C ASN A 400 31.78 19.23 -4.03
N ILE A 401 31.74 20.56 -3.88
CA ILE A 401 30.68 21.42 -4.44
C ILE A 401 30.48 21.25 -5.96
N ASN A 402 31.54 20.84 -6.63
CA ASN A 402 31.61 20.59 -8.07
C ASN A 402 31.64 19.09 -8.39
N ALA A 403 31.20 18.23 -7.47
CA ALA A 403 31.03 16.81 -7.75
C ALA A 403 30.08 16.66 -8.93
N GLN A 404 30.49 15.85 -9.91
CA GLN A 404 29.66 15.50 -11.05
C GLN A 404 29.18 14.07 -10.86
N ASP A 405 27.88 13.85 -11.01
CA ASP A 405 27.32 12.50 -11.08
C ASP A 405 27.65 11.83 -12.44
N LYS A 406 27.06 10.66 -12.71
CA LYS A 406 27.30 9.95 -13.99
C LYS A 406 26.74 10.69 -15.20
N PHE A 407 25.83 11.63 -14.97
CA PHE A 407 25.24 12.51 -15.96
C PHE A 407 25.98 13.84 -16.04
N LEU A 408 27.18 13.93 -15.45
CA LEU A 408 27.98 15.14 -15.37
C LEU A 408 27.26 16.32 -14.69
N SER A 409 26.13 16.06 -14.05
CA SER A 409 25.33 17.06 -13.36
C SER A 409 25.98 17.36 -12.02
N THR A 410 26.00 18.65 -11.66
CA THR A 410 26.51 19.11 -10.35
C THR A 410 25.36 19.41 -9.40
N PRO A 411 25.60 19.55 -8.09
CA PRO A 411 24.55 19.96 -7.16
C PRO A 411 23.91 21.31 -7.49
N MET A 412 24.61 22.18 -8.23
CA MET A 412 24.07 23.43 -8.76
C MET A 412 23.07 23.20 -9.92
N HIS A 413 23.30 22.19 -10.77
CA HIS A 413 22.33 21.77 -11.80
C HIS A 413 21.03 21.26 -11.13
N TYR A 414 21.14 20.49 -10.05
CA TYR A 414 19.97 20.02 -9.30
C TYR A 414 19.25 21.13 -8.51
N ALA A 415 19.99 22.14 -8.03
CA ALA A 415 19.41 23.32 -7.40
C ALA A 415 18.60 24.17 -8.41
N GLU A 416 19.12 24.33 -9.63
CA GLU A 416 18.39 24.95 -10.76
C GLU A 416 17.15 24.13 -11.11
N PHE A 417 17.30 22.83 -11.36
CA PHE A 417 16.21 21.93 -11.71
C PHE A 417 15.08 21.93 -10.68
N SER A 418 15.43 21.99 -9.38
CA SER A 418 14.47 22.03 -8.27
C SER A 418 13.95 23.44 -7.93
N GLY A 419 14.41 24.47 -8.64
CA GLY A 419 14.03 25.87 -8.43
C GLY A 419 14.42 26.40 -7.05
N ASN A 420 15.49 25.88 -6.46
CA ASN A 420 15.86 26.14 -5.07
C ASN A 420 16.88 27.29 -4.94
N THR A 421 16.38 28.53 -5.06
CA THR A 421 17.21 29.75 -4.92
C THR A 421 17.90 29.87 -3.56
N ARG A 422 17.37 29.18 -2.53
CA ARG A 422 17.97 29.15 -1.18
C ARG A 422 19.30 28.41 -1.16
N VAL A 423 19.43 27.31 -1.90
CA VAL A 423 20.69 26.55 -1.99
C VAL A 423 21.75 27.37 -2.71
N ILE A 424 21.40 28.05 -3.82
CA ILE A 424 22.32 28.94 -4.55
C ILE A 424 22.85 30.05 -3.61
N LYS A 425 21.95 30.68 -2.84
CA LYS A 425 22.32 31.70 -1.84
C LYS A 425 23.15 31.11 -0.70
N TYR A 426 22.85 29.90 -0.23
CA TYR A 426 23.63 29.25 0.82
C TYR A 426 25.07 28.96 0.38
N LEU A 427 25.26 28.40 -0.82
CA LEU A 427 26.58 28.13 -1.37
C LEU A 427 27.40 29.43 -1.49
N TRP A 428 26.74 30.52 -1.90
CA TRP A 428 27.34 31.86 -1.92
C TRP A 428 27.82 32.32 -0.54
N PHE A 429 26.98 32.21 0.49
CA PHE A 429 27.33 32.60 1.86
C PHE A 429 28.35 31.66 2.52
N SER A 430 28.43 30.40 2.09
CA SER A 430 29.37 29.39 2.62
C SER A 430 30.83 29.61 2.19
N GLY A 431 31.08 30.52 1.24
CA GLY A 431 32.41 30.81 0.71
C GLY A 431 32.98 29.74 -0.23
N SER A 432 32.20 28.72 -0.58
CA SER A 432 32.57 27.67 -1.53
C SER A 432 32.15 28.04 -2.95
N CYS A 433 33.10 28.18 -3.87
CA CYS A 433 32.81 28.57 -5.27
C CYS A 433 32.44 27.36 -6.13
N ALA A 434 31.15 27.12 -6.33
CA ALA A 434 30.63 26.28 -7.41
C ALA A 434 31.07 26.82 -8.78
N ASP A 435 31.54 25.93 -9.65
CA ASP A 435 31.91 26.23 -11.03
C ASP A 435 30.65 26.13 -11.91
N LEU A 436 30.13 27.29 -12.30
CA LEU A 436 28.94 27.42 -13.15
C LEU A 436 29.20 27.02 -14.61
N THR A 437 30.46 26.80 -14.99
CA THR A 437 30.86 26.45 -16.37
C THR A 437 30.88 24.95 -16.62
N LEU A 438 30.81 24.15 -15.56
CA LEU A 438 30.68 22.70 -15.68
C LEU A 438 29.38 22.35 -16.40
N LYS A 439 29.47 21.35 -17.27
CA LYS A 439 28.38 20.93 -18.15
C LYS A 439 27.86 19.56 -17.79
N ASP A 440 26.55 19.39 -17.95
CA ASP A 440 25.88 18.10 -17.85
C ASP A 440 26.10 17.21 -19.09
N CYS A 441 25.49 16.03 -19.10
CA CYS A 441 25.56 15.06 -20.21
C CYS A 441 24.89 15.55 -21.50
N LEU A 442 24.13 16.65 -21.44
CA LEU A 442 23.50 17.31 -22.57
C LEU A 442 24.32 18.51 -23.07
N ASP A 443 25.55 18.69 -22.55
CA ASP A 443 26.48 19.78 -22.87
C ASP A 443 25.95 21.17 -22.44
N ASN A 444 25.02 21.22 -21.48
CA ASN A 444 24.47 22.45 -20.92
C ASN A 444 25.15 22.81 -19.60
N SER A 445 25.48 24.08 -19.40
CA SER A 445 25.82 24.62 -18.08
C SER A 445 24.55 24.88 -17.25
N VAL A 446 24.72 25.13 -15.95
CA VAL A 446 23.60 25.53 -15.07
C VAL A 446 22.88 26.78 -15.59
N ILE A 447 23.63 27.72 -16.18
CA ILE A 447 23.06 28.93 -16.77
C ILE A 447 22.25 28.58 -18.02
N ASP A 448 22.76 27.70 -18.88
CA ASP A 448 22.04 27.24 -20.07
C ASP A 448 20.75 26.52 -19.67
N CYS A 449 20.77 25.71 -18.61
CA CYS A 449 19.58 25.05 -18.04
C CYS A 449 18.57 26.08 -17.52
N ALA A 450 19.00 27.10 -16.77
CA ALA A 450 18.12 28.14 -16.25
C ALA A 450 17.50 29.02 -17.36
N ILE A 451 18.27 29.33 -18.41
CA ILE A 451 17.79 30.02 -19.62
C ILE A 451 16.76 29.15 -20.33
N ALA A 452 17.08 27.87 -20.53
CA ALA A 452 16.16 26.92 -21.11
C ALA A 452 14.88 26.88 -20.27
N ALA A 453 14.94 26.70 -18.96
CA ALA A 453 13.78 26.63 -18.07
C ALA A 453 12.95 27.94 -17.96
N PHE A 454 13.39 29.05 -18.55
CA PHE A 454 12.80 30.39 -18.36
C PHE A 454 12.69 30.80 -16.88
N ASN A 455 13.61 30.32 -16.03
CA ASN A 455 13.55 30.54 -14.59
C ASN A 455 14.24 31.85 -14.19
N GLN A 456 13.54 32.97 -14.34
CA GLN A 456 14.10 34.31 -14.09
C GLN A 456 14.62 34.50 -12.66
N GLU A 457 14.03 33.82 -11.67
CA GLU A 457 14.46 33.92 -10.28
C GLU A 457 15.81 33.22 -10.05
N ILE A 458 15.99 32.03 -10.64
CA ILE A 458 17.28 31.32 -10.61
C ILE A 458 18.33 32.07 -11.43
N LEU A 459 17.99 32.60 -12.60
CA LEU A 459 18.90 33.40 -13.42
C LEU A 459 19.42 34.61 -12.65
N ALA A 460 18.54 35.38 -12.01
CA ALA A 460 18.95 36.52 -11.19
C ALA A 460 19.85 36.10 -10.01
N ALA A 461 19.57 34.96 -9.38
CA ALA A 461 20.41 34.42 -8.30
C ALA A 461 21.79 33.96 -8.80
N LEU A 462 21.88 33.34 -9.98
CA LEU A 462 23.14 32.92 -10.61
C LEU A 462 23.96 34.12 -11.11
N GLU A 463 23.31 35.17 -11.60
CA GLU A 463 23.98 36.42 -12.00
C GLU A 463 24.59 37.16 -10.80
N ASP A 464 23.87 37.26 -9.68
CA ASP A 464 24.40 37.83 -8.43
C ASP A 464 25.55 36.97 -7.87
N TYR A 465 25.44 35.64 -8.02
CA TYR A 465 26.50 34.69 -7.66
C TYR A 465 27.76 34.89 -8.52
N ALA A 466 27.62 35.03 -9.84
CA ALA A 466 28.73 35.21 -10.78
C ALA A 466 29.39 36.61 -10.69
N GLY A 467 28.64 37.62 -10.24
CA GLY A 467 29.07 39.02 -10.23
C GLY A 467 30.02 39.44 -9.09
N LYS A 468 30.27 38.60 -8.07
CA LYS A 468 31.14 38.97 -6.92
C LYS A 468 32.46 38.18 -6.88
N SER A 469 33.55 38.91 -7.13
CA SER A 469 34.92 38.46 -6.86
C SER A 469 35.12 38.21 -5.36
N VAL A 470 35.70 37.06 -5.01
CA VAL A 470 36.06 36.63 -3.66
C VAL A 470 37.02 37.64 -3.03
N VAL A 471 36.48 38.63 -2.32
CA VAL A 471 37.25 39.45 -1.37
C VAL A 471 36.79 39.05 0.01
N GLY A 472 37.72 38.46 0.76
CA GLY A 472 37.50 37.86 2.07
C GLY A 472 37.05 38.85 3.13
N GLU A 473 35.75 39.07 3.23
CA GLU A 473 35.12 39.46 4.49
C GLU A 473 34.57 38.21 5.16
N GLN A 474 35.00 37.95 6.40
CA GLN A 474 34.38 36.95 7.27
C GLN A 474 32.92 37.35 7.49
N MET A 475 32.02 36.86 6.62
CA MET A 475 30.58 36.98 6.85
C MET A 475 30.18 35.93 7.87
N ARG A 476 29.98 36.37 9.13
CA ARG A 476 29.21 35.59 10.09
C ARG A 476 27.78 35.47 9.57
N LEU A 477 27.19 34.28 9.70
CA LEU A 477 25.74 34.11 9.65
C LEU A 477 25.10 35.19 10.54
N PRO A 478 24.08 35.92 10.08
CA PRO A 478 23.47 36.97 10.90
C PRO A 478 22.94 36.33 12.17
N ASP A 479 23.30 36.87 13.33
CA ASP A 479 22.69 36.50 14.61
C ASP A 479 21.16 36.47 14.44
N SER A 480 20.55 35.46 15.07
CA SER A 480 19.13 35.08 14.99
C SER A 480 18.12 36.14 15.45
N SER A 481 18.54 37.40 15.56
CA SER A 481 17.75 38.57 15.95
C SER A 481 17.58 39.61 14.83
N CYS A 482 18.04 39.35 13.60
CA CYS A 482 17.84 40.27 12.48
C CYS A 482 16.37 40.29 12.01
N HIS A 483 15.75 41.46 11.98
CA HIS A 483 14.35 41.70 11.55
C HIS A 483 14.02 41.19 10.13
N VAL A 484 15.03 40.89 9.30
CA VAL A 484 14.84 40.26 7.97
C VAL A 484 14.42 38.78 8.09
N CYS A 485 14.85 38.08 9.14
CA CYS A 485 14.46 36.68 9.40
C CYS A 485 13.00 36.56 9.86
N VAL A 486 12.44 37.58 10.51
CA VAL A 486 11.01 37.62 10.91
C VAL A 486 10.11 37.74 9.67
N HIS A 487 10.55 38.45 8.63
CA HIS A 487 9.84 38.46 7.35
C HIS A 487 9.93 37.13 6.60
N MET A 488 11.02 36.35 6.77
CA MET A 488 11.13 35.00 6.18
C MET A 488 10.24 33.94 6.86
N VAL A 489 9.79 34.18 8.09
CA VAL A 489 8.86 33.27 8.82
C VAL A 489 7.39 33.57 8.47
N GLN A 490 7.10 34.72 7.86
CA GLN A 490 5.73 35.19 7.64
C GLN A 490 5.17 35.00 6.23
N GLU A 491 5.91 34.40 5.29
CA GLU A 491 5.33 33.88 4.04
C GLU A 491 4.66 32.52 4.28
N LYS A 492 3.62 32.53 5.13
CA LYS A 492 2.56 31.54 5.08
C LYS A 492 1.78 31.80 3.79
N ASN A 493 1.88 30.89 2.82
CA ASN A 493 1.03 30.73 1.61
C ASN A 493 1.71 30.94 0.24
N SER A 494 2.87 30.33 -0.03
CA SER A 494 3.31 30.03 -1.40
C SER A 494 3.73 28.56 -1.52
N CYS A 495 2.72 27.73 -1.79
CA CYS A 495 2.79 26.30 -2.05
C CYS A 495 3.52 25.97 -3.38
N TYR A 496 4.49 25.03 -3.31
CA TYR A 496 5.12 24.14 -4.32
C TYR A 496 5.44 24.64 -5.75
N PRO A 497 6.69 24.42 -6.25
CA PRO A 497 6.91 24.38 -7.71
C PRO A 497 6.95 22.97 -8.34
N PHE A 498 6.91 21.86 -7.58
CA PHE A 498 6.94 20.51 -8.15
C PHE A 498 6.05 19.52 -7.40
N GLN A 499 4.75 19.80 -7.35
CA GLN A 499 3.78 18.72 -7.54
C GLN A 499 3.81 18.34 -9.03
N LYS A 500 3.31 17.14 -9.39
CA LYS A 500 2.85 16.87 -10.76
C LYS A 500 2.14 18.14 -11.21
N LYS A 501 2.73 18.89 -12.15
CA LYS A 501 2.19 20.19 -12.56
C LYS A 501 0.98 19.87 -13.43
N GLU A 502 -0.09 19.38 -12.81
CA GLU A 502 -1.43 19.72 -13.21
C GLU A 502 -1.49 21.23 -12.97
N GLU A 503 -0.88 22.02 -13.87
CA GLU A 503 -1.28 23.41 -14.00
C GLU A 503 -2.80 23.30 -14.13
N PRO A 504 -3.60 23.83 -13.18
CA PRO A 504 -5.01 23.93 -13.43
C PRO A 504 -5.07 24.60 -14.78
N ILE A 505 -5.77 23.98 -15.72
CA ILE A 505 -5.89 24.54 -17.04
C ILE A 505 -6.66 25.84 -16.80
N LEU A 506 -5.92 26.93 -16.62
CA LEU A 506 -6.44 28.27 -16.48
C LEU A 506 -6.82 28.64 -17.90
N VAL A 507 -7.96 28.11 -18.30
CA VAL A 507 -8.71 28.62 -19.44
C VAL A 507 -9.08 30.03 -19.02
N ASP A 508 -8.33 31.01 -19.52
CA ASP A 508 -8.76 32.39 -19.43
C ASP A 508 -10.15 32.45 -20.09
N PRO A 509 -11.24 32.71 -19.33
CA PRO A 509 -12.58 32.73 -19.89
C PRO A 509 -12.72 33.74 -21.03
N SER A 510 -11.82 34.72 -21.10
CA SER A 510 -11.74 35.70 -22.18
C SER A 510 -11.02 35.20 -23.43
N THR A 511 -10.18 34.16 -23.34
CA THR A 511 -9.56 33.52 -24.53
C THR A 511 -10.52 32.60 -25.29
N VAL A 512 -11.60 32.18 -24.64
CA VAL A 512 -12.75 31.54 -25.28
C VAL A 512 -13.74 32.63 -25.66
N GLU A 513 -13.35 33.52 -26.59
CA GLU A 513 -14.21 34.62 -27.09
C GLU A 513 -15.51 34.15 -27.77
N ILE A 514 -15.69 32.83 -27.94
CA ILE A 514 -16.91 32.23 -28.45
C ILE A 514 -17.90 32.11 -27.28
N ASN A 515 -18.95 32.93 -27.30
CA ASN A 515 -20.09 32.77 -26.40
C ASN A 515 -20.63 31.33 -26.55
N PRO A 516 -20.50 30.44 -25.54
CA PRO A 516 -20.90 29.03 -25.65
C PRO A 516 -22.40 28.86 -25.94
N VAL A 517 -23.19 29.92 -25.72
CA VAL A 517 -24.64 29.96 -25.94
C VAL A 517 -25.00 30.28 -27.40
N ALA A 518 -24.11 30.88 -28.20
CA ALA A 518 -24.42 31.33 -29.56
C ALA A 518 -24.06 30.30 -30.64
N ASN A 519 -22.95 29.56 -30.50
CA ASN A 519 -22.54 28.52 -31.45
C ASN A 519 -21.82 27.36 -30.73
N MET A 520 -22.59 26.36 -30.28
CA MET A 520 -22.08 25.25 -29.47
C MET A 520 -21.09 24.36 -30.23
N GLU A 521 -21.31 24.14 -31.52
CA GLU A 521 -20.42 23.31 -32.33
C GLU A 521 -19.03 23.96 -32.48
N GLU A 522 -18.98 25.27 -32.72
CA GLU A 522 -17.74 26.03 -32.84
C GLU A 522 -16.95 26.07 -31.52
N TYR A 523 -17.65 26.19 -30.39
CA TYR A 523 -17.05 26.12 -29.07
C TYR A 523 -16.43 24.73 -28.77
N LEU A 524 -17.14 23.64 -29.09
CA LEU A 524 -16.61 22.29 -28.88
C LEU A 524 -15.42 22.02 -29.79
N LEU A 525 -15.47 22.48 -31.04
CA LEU A 525 -14.33 22.45 -31.96
C LEU A 525 -13.15 23.26 -31.43
N HIS A 526 -13.39 24.42 -30.81
CA HIS A 526 -12.34 25.20 -30.17
C HIS A 526 -11.66 24.39 -29.07
N ILE A 527 -12.42 23.83 -28.10
CA ILE A 527 -11.88 22.98 -27.02
C ILE A 527 -11.04 21.82 -27.57
N LEU A 528 -11.54 21.13 -28.59
CA LEU A 528 -10.86 20.00 -29.21
C LEU A 528 -9.49 20.37 -29.79
N HIS A 529 -9.32 21.62 -30.24
CA HIS A 529 -8.07 22.12 -30.82
C HIS A 529 -7.29 23.03 -29.86
N THR A 530 -7.79 23.29 -28.64
CA THR A 530 -7.09 24.08 -27.64
C THR A 530 -5.86 23.30 -27.13
N PRO A 531 -4.65 23.86 -27.21
CA PRO A 531 -3.44 23.23 -26.67
C PRO A 531 -3.63 22.84 -25.20
N ARG A 532 -3.13 21.66 -24.80
CA ARG A 532 -3.23 21.07 -23.44
C ARG A 532 -4.62 20.63 -22.97
N LEU A 533 -5.68 20.91 -23.72
CA LEU A 533 -7.06 20.53 -23.38
C LEU A 533 -7.65 19.49 -24.31
N GLY A 534 -7.44 19.67 -25.61
CA GLY A 534 -8.05 18.86 -26.64
C GLY A 534 -7.15 17.72 -27.10
N LYS A 535 -7.18 17.45 -28.40
CA LYS A 535 -6.35 16.42 -29.03
C LYS A 535 -4.86 16.79 -28.89
N VAL A 536 -4.00 15.81 -28.62
CA VAL A 536 -2.55 16.03 -28.64
C VAL A 536 -2.15 16.49 -30.05
N LEU A 537 -1.64 17.71 -30.15
CA LEU A 537 -1.07 18.22 -31.41
C LEU A 537 0.15 17.35 -31.75
N GLN A 538 0.16 16.74 -32.94
CA GLN A 538 1.30 15.96 -33.42
C GLN A 538 2.50 16.89 -33.65
N ASN A 539 3.27 17.14 -32.60
CA ASN A 539 4.53 17.88 -32.66
C ASN A 539 5.71 16.90 -32.52
N ALA A 540 6.84 17.22 -33.16
CA ALA A 540 8.01 16.37 -33.24
C ALA A 540 8.53 15.91 -31.87
N GLU A 541 8.47 16.77 -30.85
CA GLU A 541 8.93 16.44 -29.50
C GLU A 541 8.03 15.41 -28.79
N VAL A 542 6.71 15.42 -29.02
CA VAL A 542 5.81 14.39 -28.46
C VAL A 542 6.13 13.02 -29.05
N MET A 543 6.38 12.96 -30.36
CA MET A 543 6.80 11.73 -31.03
C MET A 543 8.17 11.26 -30.52
N GLU A 544 9.06 12.20 -30.18
CA GLU A 544 10.35 11.90 -29.59
C GLU A 544 10.21 11.31 -28.18
N ILE A 545 9.41 11.93 -27.29
CA ILE A 545 9.12 11.44 -25.94
C ILE A 545 8.59 10.00 -26.02
N GLN A 546 7.62 9.74 -26.90
CA GLN A 546 7.06 8.41 -27.09
C GLN A 546 8.13 7.40 -27.53
N ARG A 547 8.91 7.73 -28.57
CA ARG A 547 9.95 6.85 -29.11
C ARG A 547 11.04 6.52 -28.08
N GLU A 548 11.52 7.52 -27.34
CA GLU A 548 12.54 7.34 -26.31
C GLU A 548 11.99 6.54 -25.12
N THR A 549 10.74 6.75 -24.73
CA THR A 549 10.08 5.98 -23.67
C THR A 549 9.93 4.52 -24.06
N GLU A 550 9.43 4.23 -25.26
CA GLU A 550 9.30 2.87 -25.78
C GLU A 550 10.66 2.16 -25.89
N ALA A 551 11.70 2.87 -26.38
CA ALA A 551 13.05 2.32 -26.48
C ALA A 551 13.68 2.02 -25.11
N LEU A 552 13.44 2.88 -24.11
CA LEU A 552 13.88 2.65 -22.73
C LEU A 552 13.16 1.44 -22.11
N MET A 553 11.83 1.36 -22.26
CA MET A 553 11.05 0.24 -21.73
C MET A 553 11.45 -1.08 -22.38
N TRP A 554 11.71 -1.09 -23.68
CA TRP A 554 12.24 -2.25 -24.37
C TRP A 554 13.58 -2.72 -23.79
N GLN A 555 14.53 -1.79 -23.56
CA GLN A 555 15.81 -2.13 -22.94
C GLN A 555 15.66 -2.65 -21.51
N ILE A 556 14.73 -2.10 -20.73
CA ILE A 556 14.41 -2.60 -19.39
C ILE A 556 13.92 -4.05 -19.48
N LEU A 557 12.94 -4.34 -20.33
CA LEU A 557 12.38 -5.69 -20.47
C LEU A 557 13.42 -6.71 -20.98
N GLN A 558 14.32 -6.31 -21.88
CA GLN A 558 15.43 -7.16 -22.32
C GLN A 558 16.40 -7.50 -21.18
N LYS A 559 16.76 -6.51 -20.35
CA LYS A 559 17.63 -6.72 -19.19
C LYS A 559 16.93 -7.52 -18.08
N VAL A 560 15.62 -7.39 -17.93
CA VAL A 560 14.82 -8.24 -17.02
C VAL A 560 14.90 -9.69 -17.49
N ALA A 561 14.67 -9.95 -18.77
CA ALA A 561 14.79 -11.29 -19.37
C ALA A 561 16.21 -11.87 -19.26
N ALA A 562 17.25 -11.01 -19.35
CA ALA A 562 18.63 -11.44 -19.18
C ALA A 562 18.97 -11.85 -17.73
N ARG A 563 18.27 -11.30 -16.74
CA ARG A 563 18.40 -11.69 -15.32
C ARG A 563 17.60 -12.95 -15.01
N ASP A 564 16.40 -13.06 -15.57
CA ASP A 564 15.54 -14.22 -15.43
C ASP A 564 14.73 -14.43 -16.71
N ALA A 565 15.09 -15.47 -17.47
CA ALA A 565 14.51 -15.76 -18.78
C ALA A 565 13.00 -16.07 -18.70
N ARG A 566 12.49 -16.47 -17.53
CA ARG A 566 11.04 -16.74 -17.30
C ARG A 566 10.19 -15.47 -17.45
N PHE A 567 10.80 -14.30 -17.28
CA PHE A 567 10.15 -12.99 -17.39
C PHE A 567 10.39 -12.31 -18.75
N HIS A 568 10.78 -13.07 -19.77
CA HIS A 568 10.77 -12.57 -21.14
C HIS A 568 9.40 -12.01 -21.50
N SER A 569 9.39 -10.76 -21.97
CA SER A 569 8.18 -9.96 -22.11
C SER A 569 8.09 -9.32 -23.49
N GLU A 570 6.96 -9.51 -24.16
CA GLU A 570 6.59 -8.70 -25.33
C GLU A 570 5.83 -7.44 -24.89
N MET A 571 6.26 -6.28 -25.41
CA MET A 571 5.68 -4.98 -25.06
C MET A 571 4.44 -4.69 -25.89
N ILE A 572 3.31 -4.39 -25.23
CA ILE A 572 2.04 -4.08 -25.88
C ILE A 572 1.51 -2.74 -25.36
N LEU A 573 1.41 -1.74 -26.24
CA LEU A 573 0.79 -0.45 -25.92
C LEU A 573 -0.71 -0.61 -25.66
N SER A 574 -1.23 0.03 -24.62
CA SER A 574 -2.65 -0.02 -24.25
C SER A 574 -3.20 1.36 -23.90
N GLY A 575 -4.50 1.42 -23.61
CA GLY A 575 -5.12 2.54 -22.91
C GLY A 575 -5.04 3.88 -23.65
N SER A 576 -4.83 4.96 -22.91
CA SER A 576 -4.90 6.33 -23.47
C SER A 576 -3.79 6.60 -24.47
N VAL A 577 -2.63 5.95 -24.31
CA VAL A 577 -1.50 6.07 -25.24
C VAL A 577 -1.82 5.44 -26.57
N ARG A 578 -2.28 4.19 -26.57
CA ARG A 578 -2.66 3.52 -27.82
C ARG A 578 -3.79 4.24 -28.53
N GLU A 579 -4.81 4.66 -27.79
CA GLU A 579 -6.00 5.34 -28.33
C GLU A 579 -5.73 6.79 -28.73
N LYS A 580 -4.62 7.38 -28.30
CA LYS A 580 -4.26 8.79 -28.49
C LYS A 580 -5.33 9.75 -27.93
N THR A 581 -5.93 9.38 -26.80
CA THR A 581 -7.07 10.08 -26.19
C THR A 581 -6.71 10.93 -24.97
N LYS A 582 -5.41 11.09 -24.66
CA LYS A 582 -5.00 11.96 -23.56
C LYS A 582 -5.15 13.43 -23.98
N ALA A 583 -5.88 14.20 -23.18
CA ALA A 583 -6.18 15.60 -23.44
C ALA A 583 -4.87 16.42 -23.39
N GLY A 584 -4.23 16.65 -24.53
CA GLY A 584 -3.17 17.64 -24.73
C GLY A 584 -1.80 17.46 -24.05
N LEU A 585 -1.51 16.40 -23.27
CA LEU A 585 -0.20 16.15 -22.64
C LEU A 585 0.30 14.69 -22.81
N PRO A 586 1.62 14.46 -23.04
CA PRO A 586 2.25 13.14 -23.07
C PRO A 586 2.84 12.73 -21.71
N ASP A 587 2.03 12.78 -20.65
CA ASP A 587 2.47 12.66 -19.25
C ASP A 587 2.21 11.28 -18.62
N GLU A 588 1.74 10.27 -19.38
CA GLU A 588 1.53 8.90 -18.89
C GLU A 588 1.58 7.88 -20.03
N PHE A 589 2.17 6.71 -19.75
CA PHE A 589 2.29 5.61 -20.69
C PHE A 589 1.80 4.29 -20.14
N ASP A 590 0.75 3.73 -20.75
CA ASP A 590 0.17 2.44 -20.38
C ASP A 590 0.80 1.30 -21.20
N ILE A 591 1.58 0.43 -20.57
CA ILE A 591 2.30 -0.66 -21.24
C ILE A 591 1.97 -2.00 -20.59
N MET A 592 1.37 -2.91 -21.36
CA MET A 592 1.22 -4.31 -20.96
C MET A 592 2.45 -5.11 -21.37
N CYS A 593 2.93 -5.96 -20.46
CA CYS A 593 4.09 -6.82 -20.65
C CYS A 593 3.62 -8.27 -20.75
N ARG A 594 3.47 -8.79 -21.96
CA ARG A 594 3.05 -10.19 -22.18
C ARG A 594 4.18 -11.13 -21.79
N LEU A 595 3.98 -11.85 -20.69
CA LEU A 595 4.94 -12.82 -20.18
C LEU A 595 4.86 -14.11 -21.00
N GLU A 596 5.74 -14.27 -21.99
CA GLU A 596 5.64 -15.35 -22.99
C GLU A 596 5.74 -16.74 -22.38
N TYR A 597 6.68 -16.92 -21.45
CA TYR A 597 6.91 -18.22 -20.80
C TYR A 597 5.67 -18.67 -20.01
N PHE A 598 5.13 -17.81 -19.15
CA PHE A 598 3.90 -18.09 -18.40
C PHE A 598 2.66 -18.24 -19.30
N SER A 599 2.61 -17.51 -20.41
CA SER A 599 1.55 -17.61 -21.44
C SER A 599 1.51 -18.98 -22.11
N SER A 600 2.67 -19.64 -22.25
CA SER A 600 2.76 -20.98 -22.84
C SER A 600 2.46 -22.13 -21.88
N LEU A 601 2.48 -21.88 -20.56
CA LEU A 601 2.43 -22.92 -19.53
C LEU A 601 1.12 -22.98 -18.74
N CYS A 602 0.25 -21.99 -18.90
CA CYS A 602 -0.97 -21.86 -18.12
C CYS A 602 -2.21 -22.05 -18.99
N GLU A 603 -3.22 -22.72 -18.45
CA GLU A 603 -4.57 -22.77 -19.01
C GLU A 603 -5.58 -22.04 -18.11
N VAL A 604 -6.59 -21.43 -18.72
CA VAL A 604 -7.63 -20.69 -18.00
C VAL A 604 -8.69 -21.64 -17.47
N VAL A 605 -9.00 -21.53 -16.18
CA VAL A 605 -10.07 -22.25 -15.50
C VAL A 605 -11.20 -21.26 -15.18
N ASP A 606 -12.31 -21.39 -15.91
CA ASP A 606 -13.54 -20.60 -15.77
C ASP A 606 -14.71 -21.50 -15.34
N GLU A 607 -14.77 -21.79 -14.03
CA GLU A 607 -15.74 -22.71 -13.42
C GLU A 607 -16.91 -21.99 -12.72
N GLY A 608 -17.02 -20.67 -12.85
CA GLY A 608 -18.08 -19.88 -12.22
C GLY A 608 -17.92 -19.65 -10.71
N GLU A 609 -16.89 -20.22 -10.08
CA GLU A 609 -16.51 -19.98 -8.68
C GLU A 609 -15.75 -18.66 -8.48
N CYS A 610 -15.13 -18.12 -9.54
CA CYS A 610 -14.32 -16.90 -9.48
C CYS A 610 -15.17 -15.64 -9.32
N ALA A 611 -14.60 -14.61 -8.69
CA ALA A 611 -15.25 -13.30 -8.63
C ALA A 611 -15.52 -12.74 -10.05
N PRO A 612 -16.61 -11.98 -10.27
CA PRO A 612 -16.89 -11.42 -11.60
C PRO A 612 -15.74 -10.55 -12.12
N GLY A 613 -15.22 -10.91 -13.30
CA GLY A 613 -14.05 -10.23 -13.90
C GLY A 613 -12.70 -10.86 -13.56
N PHE A 614 -12.70 -12.06 -12.96
CA PHE A 614 -11.52 -12.84 -12.62
C PHE A 614 -11.62 -14.29 -13.12
N VAL A 615 -10.47 -14.91 -13.33
CA VAL A 615 -10.33 -16.35 -13.65
C VAL A 615 -9.20 -16.96 -12.82
N ARG A 616 -9.05 -18.29 -12.81
CA ARG A 616 -7.86 -18.94 -12.26
C ARG A 616 -7.01 -19.51 -13.39
N PHE A 617 -5.71 -19.64 -13.15
CA PHE A 617 -4.80 -20.35 -14.06
C PHE A 617 -4.29 -21.62 -13.42
N LYS A 618 -4.23 -22.68 -14.21
CA LYS A 618 -3.62 -23.95 -13.83
C LYS A 618 -2.48 -24.27 -14.79
N ALA A 619 -1.42 -24.91 -14.29
CA ALA A 619 -0.33 -25.38 -15.15
C ALA A 619 -0.82 -26.47 -16.13
N ILE A 620 -0.32 -26.45 -17.37
CA ILE A 620 -0.66 -27.42 -18.42
C ILE A 620 0.21 -28.70 -18.28
N GLY A 621 -0.44 -29.86 -18.12
CA GLY A 621 0.20 -31.20 -18.10
C GLY A 621 0.91 -31.59 -16.79
N ASP A 622 1.55 -32.78 -16.76
CA ASP A 622 2.42 -33.23 -15.64
C ASP A 622 3.74 -32.42 -15.54
N ASN A 623 3.89 -31.36 -16.33
CA ASN A 623 5.00 -30.42 -16.31
C ASN A 623 5.00 -29.49 -15.09
N ALA A 624 4.09 -29.70 -14.14
CA ALA A 624 4.12 -29.13 -12.77
C ALA A 624 5.37 -29.55 -11.95
N HIS A 625 6.33 -30.24 -12.58
CA HIS A 625 7.59 -30.69 -11.98
C HIS A 625 8.84 -30.35 -12.81
N GLU A 626 8.75 -29.50 -13.85
CA GLU A 626 9.97 -28.83 -14.32
C GLU A 626 10.44 -27.89 -13.20
N GLN A 627 11.57 -28.25 -12.55
CA GLN A 627 12.12 -27.72 -11.28
C GLN A 627 12.31 -26.19 -11.15
N ASN A 628 11.82 -25.37 -12.08
CA ASN A 628 12.08 -23.94 -12.18
C ASN A 628 10.85 -23.01 -12.09
N ILE A 629 9.63 -23.49 -11.80
CA ILE A 629 8.47 -22.58 -11.62
C ILE A 629 7.56 -22.88 -10.42
N ASP A 630 7.83 -23.95 -9.67
CA ASP A 630 6.99 -24.38 -8.53
C ASP A 630 6.77 -23.28 -7.50
N GLU A 631 7.71 -22.34 -7.37
CA GLU A 631 7.59 -21.17 -6.49
C GLU A 631 6.41 -20.24 -6.84
N PHE A 632 5.85 -20.31 -8.05
CA PHE A 632 4.74 -19.47 -8.50
C PHE A 632 3.40 -20.17 -8.49
N PHE A 633 3.32 -21.44 -8.06
CA PHE A 633 2.10 -22.23 -8.04
C PHE A 633 1.81 -22.76 -6.64
N ASP A 634 0.54 -22.92 -6.31
CA ASP A 634 0.14 -23.54 -5.05
C ASP A 634 0.18 -25.08 -5.12
N SER A 635 -0.06 -25.72 -3.98
CA SER A 635 -0.09 -27.20 -3.89
C SER A 635 -1.19 -27.86 -4.72
N SER A 636 -2.15 -27.09 -5.25
CA SER A 636 -3.22 -27.55 -6.14
C SER A 636 -2.91 -27.28 -7.62
N GLY A 637 -1.72 -26.74 -7.93
CA GLY A 637 -1.24 -26.47 -9.28
C GLY A 637 -1.79 -25.18 -9.89
N TYR A 638 -2.34 -24.27 -9.09
CA TYR A 638 -2.85 -22.98 -9.57
C TYR A 638 -1.81 -21.87 -9.41
N LEU A 639 -1.73 -20.99 -10.40
CA LEU A 639 -0.80 -19.87 -10.41
C LEU A 639 -1.11 -18.87 -9.30
N VAL A 640 -0.12 -18.50 -8.49
CA VAL A 640 -0.20 -17.47 -7.46
C VAL A 640 0.21 -16.12 -8.07
N PRO A 641 -0.73 -15.24 -8.44
CA PRO A 641 -0.44 -14.11 -9.34
C PRO A 641 0.44 -13.04 -8.70
N TYR A 642 0.32 -12.90 -7.37
CA TYR A 642 1.15 -11.98 -6.59
C TYR A 642 2.63 -12.34 -6.63
N LEU A 643 2.99 -13.63 -6.61
CA LEU A 643 4.39 -14.06 -6.62
C LEU A 643 5.05 -13.74 -7.95
N VAL A 644 4.36 -14.00 -9.07
CA VAL A 644 4.82 -13.64 -10.41
C VAL A 644 5.01 -12.12 -10.53
N ARG A 645 4.00 -11.34 -10.12
CA ARG A 645 4.07 -9.88 -10.17
C ARG A 645 5.18 -9.33 -9.28
N SER A 646 5.31 -9.80 -8.04
CA SER A 646 6.31 -9.33 -7.09
C SER A 646 7.72 -9.62 -7.61
N LYS A 647 7.94 -10.79 -8.21
CA LYS A 647 9.23 -11.12 -8.81
C LYS A 647 9.53 -10.28 -10.03
N PHE A 648 8.53 -10.05 -10.90
CA PHE A 648 8.68 -9.13 -12.03
C PHE A 648 9.01 -7.71 -11.57
N GLU A 649 8.34 -7.21 -10.52
CA GLU A 649 8.59 -5.90 -9.93
C GLU A 649 10.00 -5.79 -9.33
N GLU A 650 10.46 -6.82 -8.61
CA GLU A 650 11.83 -6.91 -8.10
C GLU A 650 12.86 -6.82 -9.25
N LEU A 651 12.65 -7.60 -10.32
CA LEU A 651 13.55 -7.61 -11.48
C LEU A 651 13.55 -6.27 -12.22
N VAL A 652 12.38 -5.67 -12.47
CA VAL A 652 12.25 -4.34 -13.08
C VAL A 652 12.99 -3.32 -12.24
N ARG A 653 12.81 -3.31 -10.91
CA ARG A 653 13.55 -2.43 -10.01
C ARG A 653 15.06 -2.62 -10.21
N LEU A 654 15.57 -3.84 -10.05
CA LEU A 654 17.00 -4.15 -10.21
C LEU A 654 17.60 -3.71 -11.56
N VAL A 655 16.78 -3.66 -12.61
CA VAL A 655 17.18 -3.22 -13.96
C VAL A 655 17.11 -1.70 -14.11
N VAL A 656 16.05 -1.05 -13.64
CA VAL A 656 15.90 0.42 -13.65
C VAL A 656 17.06 1.07 -12.86
N PHE A 657 17.62 0.35 -11.89
CA PHE A 657 18.78 0.77 -11.12
C PHE A 657 20.15 0.53 -11.79
N ASP A 658 20.20 -0.07 -12.99
CA ASP A 658 21.42 -0.26 -13.76
C ASP A 658 21.89 1.06 -14.42
N SER A 659 23.03 1.62 -13.99
CA SER A 659 23.54 2.88 -14.55
C SER A 659 23.86 2.83 -16.04
N GLU A 660 24.17 1.66 -16.61
CA GLU A 660 24.44 1.55 -18.05
C GLU A 660 23.19 1.79 -18.90
N LEU A 661 22.00 1.54 -18.34
CA LEU A 661 20.71 1.77 -19.02
C LEU A 661 20.52 3.26 -19.39
N TRP A 662 21.04 4.16 -18.57
CA TRP A 662 20.75 5.59 -18.66
C TRP A 662 21.79 6.38 -19.46
N LYS A 663 22.94 5.79 -19.82
CA LYS A 663 24.08 6.50 -20.42
C LYS A 663 23.80 7.23 -21.73
N ASN A 664 22.78 6.78 -22.47
CA ASN A 664 22.43 7.32 -23.78
C ASN A 664 20.96 7.81 -23.86
N CYS A 665 20.27 7.92 -22.72
CA CYS A 665 18.86 8.27 -22.69
C CYS A 665 18.70 9.76 -22.34
N ARG A 666 17.88 10.50 -23.11
CA ARG A 666 17.47 11.88 -22.79
C ARG A 666 16.48 11.95 -21.62
N ILE A 667 15.93 10.81 -21.24
CA ILE A 667 15.01 10.69 -20.11
C ILE A 667 15.82 10.49 -18.84
N CYS A 668 15.65 11.40 -17.90
CA CYS A 668 16.18 11.27 -16.54
C CYS A 668 15.13 10.62 -15.65
N SER A 669 15.52 9.94 -14.56
CA SER A 669 14.56 9.42 -13.58
C SER A 669 14.57 10.26 -12.30
N ASN A 670 13.39 10.73 -11.89
CA ASN A 670 13.16 11.26 -10.55
C ASN A 670 12.63 10.09 -9.71
N PHE A 671 13.48 9.52 -8.87
CA PHE A 671 13.08 8.37 -8.07
C PHE A 671 12.37 8.87 -6.81
N ALA A 672 11.05 8.84 -6.80
CA ALA A 672 10.32 8.62 -5.56
C ALA A 672 10.45 7.12 -5.23
N LEU A 673 11.01 6.81 -4.06
CA LEU A 673 10.90 5.44 -3.53
C LEU A 673 9.41 5.17 -3.34
N PRO A 674 8.84 4.05 -3.84
CA PRO A 674 7.52 3.64 -3.39
C PRO A 674 7.58 3.45 -1.87
N SER A 675 6.61 4.04 -1.15
CA SER A 675 6.45 3.90 0.31
C SER A 675 6.79 2.47 0.73
N THR A 676 7.77 2.27 1.61
CA THR A 676 7.99 0.95 2.23
C THR A 676 6.92 0.71 3.30
N ASN A 677 5.66 0.83 2.91
CA ASN A 677 4.56 0.26 3.67
C ASN A 677 4.80 -1.25 3.70
N LYS A 678 5.56 -1.67 4.70
CA LYS A 678 5.55 -3.02 5.24
C LYS A 678 4.09 -3.31 5.58
N GLY A 679 3.56 -4.33 4.93
CA GLY A 679 2.26 -4.88 5.26
C GLY A 679 1.13 -4.33 4.40
N ILE A 680 0.62 -5.20 3.52
CA ILE A 680 -0.83 -5.36 3.27
C ILE A 680 -1.60 -4.03 3.02
N SER A 681 -1.06 -3.12 2.21
CA SER A 681 -1.86 -2.06 1.59
C SER A 681 -1.95 -2.33 0.08
N HIS A 682 -3.12 -2.80 -0.35
CA HIS A 682 -3.51 -3.27 -1.69
C HIS A 682 -2.63 -2.75 -2.85
N PRO A 683 -1.65 -3.53 -3.36
CA PRO A 683 -0.68 -3.02 -4.33
C PRO A 683 -1.33 -2.81 -5.70
N LYS A 684 -1.22 -1.61 -6.28
CA LYS A 684 -1.73 -1.26 -7.63
C LYS A 684 -1.26 -2.27 -8.68
N PRO A 685 -2.07 -2.67 -9.67
CA PRO A 685 -1.70 -3.69 -10.65
C PRO A 685 -0.52 -3.32 -11.55
N SER A 686 -0.26 -2.02 -11.72
CA SER A 686 0.87 -1.49 -12.47
C SER A 686 2.10 -1.29 -11.58
N ILE A 687 3.27 -1.56 -12.15
CA ILE A 687 4.55 -1.04 -11.68
C ILE A 687 4.72 0.32 -12.33
N ILE A 688 4.66 1.38 -11.52
CA ILE A 688 4.73 2.77 -12.01
C ILE A 688 6.18 3.23 -11.97
N ILE A 689 6.69 3.67 -13.12
CA ILE A 689 8.02 4.29 -13.24
C ILE A 689 7.82 5.77 -13.53
N GLU A 690 8.33 6.64 -12.65
CA GLU A 690 8.33 8.08 -12.88
C GLU A 690 9.61 8.51 -13.62
N LEU A 691 9.40 9.19 -14.73
CA LEU A 691 10.42 9.64 -15.66
C LEU A 691 10.33 11.16 -15.85
N CYS A 692 11.43 11.78 -16.21
CA CYS A 692 11.55 13.21 -16.43
C CYS A 692 12.11 13.47 -17.83
N TRP A 693 11.38 14.27 -18.60
CA TRP A 693 11.77 14.72 -19.92
C TRP A 693 12.23 16.18 -19.89
N ASN A 694 13.38 16.43 -20.51
CA ASN A 694 13.97 17.75 -20.67
C ASN A 694 14.16 18.07 -22.16
N GLY A 695 13.14 18.65 -22.77
CA GLY A 695 13.16 19.06 -24.17
C GLY A 695 12.81 20.53 -24.40
N PRO A 696 12.88 21.01 -25.65
CA PRO A 696 12.72 22.43 -25.97
C PRO A 696 11.31 22.98 -25.69
N ILE A 697 10.27 22.15 -25.82
CA ILE A 697 8.85 22.50 -25.58
C ILE A 697 8.41 22.01 -24.19
N TYR A 698 8.76 20.78 -23.80
CA TYR A 698 8.38 20.19 -22.52
C TYR A 698 9.60 20.12 -21.60
N LYS A 699 9.78 21.13 -20.76
CA LYS A 699 10.92 21.25 -19.84
C LYS A 699 10.59 20.69 -18.47
N ASN A 700 11.45 19.84 -17.92
CA ASN A 700 11.29 19.20 -16.61
C ASN A 700 9.93 18.48 -16.47
N MET A 701 9.42 17.91 -17.57
CA MET A 701 8.12 17.26 -17.58
C MET A 701 8.24 15.90 -16.89
N ILE A 702 7.58 15.74 -15.74
CA ILE A 702 7.45 14.45 -15.08
C ILE A 702 6.30 13.70 -15.72
N PHE A 703 6.55 12.46 -16.13
CA PHE A 703 5.55 11.56 -16.69
C PHE A 703 5.70 10.16 -16.12
N SER A 704 4.60 9.40 -16.07
CA SER A 704 4.59 8.05 -15.52
C SER A 704 4.54 6.98 -16.62
N VAL A 705 5.13 5.82 -16.35
CA VAL A 705 4.98 4.62 -17.19
C VAL A 705 4.43 3.51 -16.33
N ASP A 706 3.24 3.03 -16.68
CA ASP A 706 2.53 1.95 -16.02
C ASP A 706 2.88 0.63 -16.73
N LEU A 707 3.77 -0.16 -16.12
CA LEU A 707 4.09 -1.51 -16.59
C LEU A 707 3.17 -2.54 -15.94
N VAL A 708 2.39 -3.24 -16.75
CA VAL A 708 1.41 -4.24 -16.28
C VAL A 708 1.77 -5.63 -16.80
N PRO A 709 2.28 -6.56 -15.97
CA PRO A 709 2.52 -7.93 -16.39
C PRO A 709 1.21 -8.65 -16.71
N VAL A 710 1.14 -9.28 -17.88
CA VAL A 710 -0.03 -9.99 -18.39
C VAL A 710 0.32 -11.38 -18.92
N ILE A 711 -0.63 -12.31 -18.80
CA ILE A 711 -0.62 -13.61 -19.45
C ILE A 711 -1.57 -13.56 -20.65
N ASP A 712 -1.20 -14.21 -21.75
CA ASP A 712 -1.99 -14.36 -22.97
C ASP A 712 -2.09 -15.82 -23.38
N VAL A 713 -3.23 -16.46 -23.12
CA VAL A 713 -3.47 -17.87 -23.51
C VAL A 713 -4.17 -18.02 -24.87
N GLY A 714 -4.19 -16.96 -25.68
CA GLY A 714 -4.88 -16.98 -26.97
C GLY A 714 -6.41 -16.80 -26.85
N PRO A 715 -7.19 -17.29 -27.83
CA PRO A 715 -8.63 -17.04 -27.90
C PRO A 715 -9.38 -17.56 -26.65
N PHE A 716 -9.87 -16.62 -25.85
CA PHE A 716 -10.64 -16.89 -24.64
C PHE A 716 -11.70 -15.81 -24.43
N TRP A 717 -12.89 -16.23 -24.02
CA TRP A 717 -13.98 -15.34 -23.62
C TRP A 717 -14.71 -15.91 -22.40
N PRO A 718 -15.00 -15.12 -21.35
CA PRO A 718 -15.64 -15.62 -20.14
C PRO A 718 -17.05 -16.17 -20.40
N LYS A 719 -17.43 -17.28 -19.75
CA LYS A 719 -18.75 -17.93 -19.89
C LYS A 719 -19.92 -17.02 -19.53
N ASN A 720 -19.71 -16.13 -18.55
CA ASN A 720 -20.72 -15.19 -18.07
C ASN A 720 -20.69 -13.84 -18.78
N ALA A 721 -19.84 -13.66 -19.80
CA ALA A 721 -19.82 -12.42 -20.56
C ALA A 721 -21.10 -12.29 -21.40
N VAL A 722 -21.80 -11.17 -21.25
CA VAL A 722 -23.02 -10.88 -22.03
C VAL A 722 -22.63 -10.52 -23.46
N SER A 723 -23.27 -11.15 -24.44
CA SER A 723 -23.16 -10.77 -25.85
C SER A 723 -24.02 -9.53 -26.09
N CYS A 724 -23.42 -8.35 -26.23
CA CYS A 724 -24.15 -7.10 -26.47
C CYS A 724 -24.04 -6.63 -27.94
N GLY A 725 -25.20 -6.41 -28.57
CA GLY A 725 -25.55 -5.61 -29.75
C GLY A 725 -24.65 -5.51 -31.00
N LEU A 726 -25.01 -4.54 -31.87
CA LEU A 726 -24.64 -4.41 -33.29
C LEU A 726 -23.15 -4.09 -33.53
N VAL A 727 -22.48 -3.48 -32.56
CA VAL A 727 -21.08 -3.02 -32.71
C VAL A 727 -20.09 -4.17 -32.48
N LEU A 728 -20.50 -5.23 -31.79
CA LEU A 728 -19.59 -6.23 -31.24
C LEU A 728 -19.67 -7.64 -31.86
N GLU A 729 -20.50 -7.86 -32.88
CA GLU A 729 -20.58 -9.16 -33.58
C GLU A 729 -19.22 -9.63 -34.15
N ASN A 730 -18.29 -8.69 -34.42
CA ASN A 730 -16.98 -8.92 -35.04
C ASN A 730 -15.77 -8.63 -34.11
N LEU A 731 -15.95 -8.74 -32.79
CA LEU A 731 -14.84 -8.58 -31.86
C LEU A 731 -13.91 -9.78 -31.82
N HIS A 732 -12.62 -9.48 -31.59
CA HIS A 732 -11.64 -10.51 -31.33
C HIS A 732 -11.88 -11.11 -29.94
N LYS A 733 -12.18 -12.41 -29.84
CA LYS A 733 -12.50 -13.08 -28.58
C LYS A 733 -11.23 -13.53 -27.87
N GLN A 734 -10.41 -12.56 -27.47
CA GLN A 734 -9.16 -12.78 -26.73
C GLN A 734 -9.11 -11.82 -25.56
N CYS A 735 -8.78 -12.33 -24.38
CA CYS A 735 -8.57 -11.54 -23.18
C CYS A 735 -7.10 -11.61 -22.78
N LEU A 736 -6.58 -10.53 -22.23
CA LEU A 736 -5.31 -10.57 -21.51
C LEU A 736 -5.56 -10.63 -20.01
N PHE A 737 -4.68 -11.30 -19.28
CA PHE A 737 -4.90 -11.58 -17.88
C PHE A 737 -3.83 -10.89 -17.05
N THR A 738 -4.24 -9.83 -16.36
CA THR A 738 -3.34 -8.98 -15.57
C THR A 738 -3.02 -9.63 -14.22
N MET A 739 -1.73 -9.67 -13.86
CA MET A 739 -1.27 -10.25 -12.59
C MET A 739 -1.58 -9.30 -11.43
N THR A 740 -2.81 -9.34 -10.90
CA THR A 740 -3.31 -8.39 -9.90
C THR A 740 -3.99 -9.07 -8.71
N ILE A 741 -3.97 -8.42 -7.55
CA ILE A 741 -4.83 -8.76 -6.40
C ILE A 741 -6.07 -7.84 -6.45
N PRO A 742 -7.30 -8.34 -6.17
CA PRO A 742 -8.51 -7.51 -6.09
C PRO A 742 -8.34 -6.33 -5.11
N ARG A 743 -8.76 -5.13 -5.52
CA ARG A 743 -8.55 -3.86 -4.78
C ARG A 743 -9.49 -3.67 -3.57
N PHE A 744 -10.43 -4.59 -3.33
CA PHE A 744 -11.55 -4.38 -2.42
C PHE A 744 -11.83 -5.59 -1.53
N GLU A 745 -11.03 -5.80 -0.47
CA GLU A 745 -11.39 -6.28 0.89
C GLU A 745 -10.13 -6.79 1.63
N ILE A 746 -10.19 -6.78 2.96
CA ILE A 746 -9.26 -7.44 3.86
C ILE A 746 -9.56 -8.95 3.79
N GLY A 747 -8.75 -9.71 3.05
CA GLY A 747 -8.91 -11.17 2.92
C GLY A 747 -7.81 -11.79 2.06
N VAL A 748 -7.44 -13.04 2.35
CA VAL A 748 -6.59 -13.86 1.48
C VAL A 748 -7.42 -14.17 0.23
N TYR A 749 -7.14 -13.49 -0.86
CA TYR A 749 -7.63 -13.92 -2.16
C TYR A 749 -6.74 -15.05 -2.64
N ASN A 750 -7.37 -16.13 -3.11
CA ASN A 750 -6.73 -17.35 -3.59
C ASN A 750 -5.90 -17.07 -4.89
N ASN A 751 -6.00 -17.93 -5.89
CA ASN A 751 -5.20 -17.89 -7.12
C ASN A 751 -5.91 -17.18 -8.29
N GLU A 752 -6.70 -16.13 -7.99
CA GLU A 752 -7.53 -15.45 -8.99
C GLU A 752 -6.78 -14.32 -9.72
N VAL A 753 -6.95 -14.27 -11.04
CA VAL A 753 -6.30 -13.34 -11.97
C VAL A 753 -7.34 -12.45 -12.63
N ARG A 754 -7.07 -11.14 -12.64
CA ARG A 754 -7.94 -10.13 -13.24
C ARG A 754 -7.90 -10.20 -14.75
N ILE A 755 -9.07 -10.20 -15.38
CA ILE A 755 -9.20 -10.12 -16.83
C ILE A 755 -9.11 -8.65 -17.26
N SER A 756 -8.25 -8.36 -18.23
CA SER A 756 -8.10 -7.05 -18.86
C SER A 756 -8.71 -7.05 -20.25
N PHE A 757 -9.62 -6.08 -20.44
CA PHE A 757 -10.26 -5.80 -21.72
C PHE A 757 -9.75 -4.51 -22.35
N SER A 758 -8.82 -3.80 -21.71
CA SER A 758 -8.35 -2.48 -22.17
C SER A 758 -7.82 -2.52 -23.61
N LEU A 759 -7.10 -3.58 -24.01
CA LEU A 759 -6.67 -3.73 -25.40
C LEU A 759 -7.84 -3.96 -26.37
N MET A 760 -8.86 -4.72 -25.95
CA MET A 760 -10.05 -4.94 -26.78
C MET A 760 -10.82 -3.64 -26.98
N GLU A 761 -10.94 -2.86 -25.91
CA GLU A 761 -11.51 -1.53 -25.97
C GLU A 761 -10.72 -0.65 -26.92
N SER A 762 -9.39 -0.66 -26.88
CA SER A 762 -8.55 0.12 -27.80
C SER A 762 -8.72 -0.33 -29.25
N VAL A 763 -8.77 -1.64 -29.53
CA VAL A 763 -9.05 -2.18 -30.88
C VAL A 763 -10.44 -1.77 -31.37
N THR A 764 -11.42 -1.77 -30.47
CA THR A 764 -12.78 -1.32 -30.77
C THR A 764 -12.77 0.17 -31.06
N PHE A 765 -12.06 0.94 -30.24
CA PHE A 765 -11.90 2.37 -30.36
C PHE A 765 -11.27 2.76 -31.71
N ASP A 766 -10.29 2.01 -32.21
CA ASP A 766 -9.67 2.22 -33.51
C ASP A 766 -10.70 2.23 -34.67
N ARG A 767 -11.75 1.41 -34.55
CA ARG A 767 -12.82 1.23 -35.57
C ARG A 767 -13.95 2.25 -35.49
N ILE A 768 -13.97 3.10 -34.47
CA ILE A 768 -15.02 4.11 -34.27
C ILE A 768 -14.80 5.32 -35.22
N PRO A 769 -15.86 5.95 -35.75
CA PRO A 769 -15.75 7.17 -36.55
C PRO A 769 -15.03 8.32 -35.82
N GLU A 770 -14.26 9.12 -36.56
CA GLU A 770 -13.45 10.20 -35.96
C GLU A 770 -14.29 11.22 -35.19
N VAL A 771 -15.50 11.57 -35.66
CA VAL A 771 -16.40 12.49 -34.93
C VAL A 771 -16.77 11.98 -33.53
N VAL A 772 -16.86 10.67 -33.34
CA VAL A 772 -17.17 10.04 -32.04
C VAL A 772 -15.92 9.96 -31.17
N LYS A 773 -14.74 9.71 -31.74
CA LYS A 773 -13.46 9.80 -31.02
C LYS A 773 -13.22 11.23 -30.53
N ASP A 774 -13.44 12.20 -31.40
CA ASP A 774 -13.33 13.62 -31.09
C ASP A 774 -14.37 14.02 -30.02
N ALA A 775 -15.59 13.46 -30.05
CA ALA A 775 -16.59 13.65 -28.99
C ALA A 775 -16.13 13.08 -27.64
N TYR A 776 -15.50 11.90 -27.62
CA TYR A 776 -14.93 11.30 -26.41
C TYR A 776 -13.79 12.16 -25.83
N ILE A 777 -12.86 12.60 -26.67
CA ILE A 777 -11.74 13.48 -26.27
C ILE A 777 -12.29 14.82 -25.75
N THR A 778 -13.26 15.40 -26.45
CA THR A 778 -13.92 16.66 -26.05
C THR A 778 -14.67 16.47 -24.72
N ALA A 779 -15.34 15.34 -24.49
CA ALA A 779 -15.99 15.06 -23.21
C ALA A 779 -14.98 14.91 -22.06
N LYS A 780 -13.83 14.28 -22.30
CA LYS A 780 -12.71 14.25 -21.33
C LYS A 780 -12.19 15.66 -21.03
N ALA A 781 -12.02 16.50 -22.05
CA ALA A 781 -11.58 17.89 -21.90
C ALA A 781 -12.60 18.73 -21.11
N ILE A 782 -13.89 18.64 -21.44
CA ILE A 782 -14.97 19.34 -20.74
C ILE A 782 -14.98 19.00 -19.26
N ARG A 783 -14.72 17.73 -18.88
CA ARG A 783 -14.60 17.34 -17.48
C ARG A 783 -13.54 18.16 -16.74
N GLU A 784 -12.37 18.38 -17.36
CA GLU A 784 -11.26 19.12 -16.74
C GLU A 784 -11.57 20.61 -16.57
N ILE A 785 -12.31 21.22 -17.51
CA ILE A 785 -12.66 22.65 -17.47
C ILE A 785 -13.95 22.88 -16.65
N CYS A 786 -14.79 21.86 -16.44
CA CYS A 786 -16.06 22.03 -15.73
C CYS A 786 -15.91 22.69 -14.35
N PRO A 787 -14.95 22.29 -13.48
CA PRO A 787 -14.70 22.94 -12.20
C PRO A 787 -14.40 24.44 -12.30
N THR A 788 -13.78 24.90 -13.39
CA THR A 788 -13.37 26.31 -13.57
C THR A 788 -14.48 27.20 -14.13
N PHE A 789 -15.53 26.64 -14.75
CA PHE A 789 -16.69 27.40 -15.24
C PHE A 789 -17.64 27.90 -14.13
N PHE A 790 -17.42 27.48 -12.88
CA PHE A 790 -18.29 27.82 -11.76
C PHE A 790 -17.58 28.78 -10.79
N ASP A 791 -18.02 30.04 -10.76
CA ASP A 791 -17.63 31.00 -9.72
C ASP A 791 -18.53 30.80 -8.50
N SER A 792 -18.20 29.86 -7.63
CA SER A 792 -19.04 29.54 -6.46
C SER A 792 -18.33 28.71 -5.39
N GLU A 793 -17.76 29.40 -4.40
CA GLU A 793 -17.42 28.80 -3.10
C GLU A 793 -18.58 28.00 -2.48
N ALA A 794 -19.84 28.28 -2.84
CA ALA A 794 -21.03 27.69 -2.22
C ALA A 794 -21.26 26.22 -2.59
N ILE A 795 -20.99 25.82 -3.83
CA ILE A 795 -21.13 24.40 -4.25
C ILE A 795 -19.93 23.59 -3.75
N LEU A 796 -18.73 24.19 -3.73
CA LEU A 796 -17.50 23.51 -3.33
C LEU A 796 -17.40 23.29 -1.81
N LYS A 797 -17.91 24.23 -0.98
CA LYS A 797 -17.91 24.14 0.50
C LYS A 797 -18.86 23.09 1.09
N GLU A 798 -20.02 22.85 0.49
CA GLU A 798 -21.01 21.91 1.04
C GLU A 798 -20.60 20.43 0.92
N ALA A 799 -19.64 20.11 0.04
CA ALA A 799 -19.29 18.72 -0.28
C ALA A 799 -17.78 18.39 -0.21
N ASN A 800 -16.94 19.30 0.30
CA ASN A 800 -15.56 19.03 0.67
C ASN A 800 -14.71 18.43 -0.49
N TYR A 801 -14.74 19.05 -1.68
CA TYR A 801 -14.13 18.49 -2.90
C TYR A 801 -12.62 18.68 -3.02
N SER A 802 -11.98 17.78 -3.78
CA SER A 802 -10.76 18.03 -4.56
C SER A 802 -11.12 18.04 -6.06
N ASN A 803 -10.45 18.88 -6.86
CA ASN A 803 -10.99 19.44 -8.10
C ASN A 803 -11.02 18.54 -9.36
N SER A 804 -10.41 17.34 -9.42
CA SER A 804 -10.07 16.72 -10.73
C SER A 804 -10.67 15.34 -11.07
N SER A 805 -11.69 14.81 -10.39
CA SER A 805 -12.08 13.40 -10.61
C SER A 805 -13.55 12.99 -10.45
N LEU A 806 -14.52 13.91 -10.54
CA LEU A 806 -15.93 13.55 -10.34
C LEU A 806 -16.49 12.59 -11.41
N ILE A 807 -16.15 12.76 -12.69
CA ILE A 807 -16.57 11.83 -13.75
C ILE A 807 -15.34 11.03 -14.21
N PRO A 808 -15.18 9.76 -13.81
CA PRO A 808 -14.04 8.97 -14.25
C PRO A 808 -13.96 8.83 -15.78
N SER A 809 -12.75 8.80 -16.36
CA SER A 809 -12.57 8.69 -17.82
C SER A 809 -13.13 7.38 -18.38
N TYR A 810 -13.16 6.33 -17.55
CA TYR A 810 -13.75 5.05 -17.92
C TYR A 810 -15.28 5.14 -18.06
N TRP A 811 -15.99 5.96 -17.25
CA TRP A 811 -17.44 6.18 -17.41
C TRP A 811 -17.78 6.81 -18.75
N LEU A 812 -16.99 7.81 -19.16
CA LEU A 812 -17.16 8.46 -20.46
C LEU A 812 -16.97 7.45 -21.60
N LYS A 813 -15.98 6.56 -21.48
CA LYS A 813 -15.67 5.55 -22.51
C LYS A 813 -16.77 4.50 -22.64
N MET A 814 -17.25 3.99 -21.51
CA MET A 814 -18.35 3.04 -21.48
C MET A 814 -19.65 3.65 -22.01
N ALA A 815 -19.92 4.93 -21.70
CA ALA A 815 -21.05 5.64 -22.26
C ALA A 815 -20.98 5.73 -23.80
N VAL A 816 -19.81 6.04 -24.37
CA VAL A 816 -19.59 6.01 -25.83
C VAL A 816 -19.93 4.64 -26.41
N PHE A 817 -19.41 3.57 -25.82
CA PHE A 817 -19.63 2.22 -26.32
C PHE A 817 -21.10 1.79 -26.26
N HIS A 818 -21.81 2.10 -25.17
CA HIS A 818 -23.24 1.82 -25.08
C HIS A 818 -24.09 2.62 -26.07
N GLU A 819 -23.76 3.89 -26.32
CA GLU A 819 -24.45 4.70 -27.33
C GLU A 819 -24.24 4.16 -28.74
N LEU A 820 -23.01 3.71 -29.04
CA LEU A 820 -22.72 3.05 -30.32
C LEU A 820 -23.46 1.73 -30.46
N ASP A 821 -23.61 0.95 -29.39
CA ASP A 821 -24.34 -0.31 -29.43
C ASP A 821 -25.84 -0.13 -29.69
N GLU A 822 -26.43 0.91 -29.09
CA GLU A 822 -27.84 1.24 -29.27
C GLU A 822 -28.15 1.90 -30.62
N HIS A 823 -27.21 2.69 -31.17
CA HIS A 823 -27.48 3.55 -32.33
C HIS A 823 -26.64 3.25 -33.59
N GLY A 824 -25.64 2.38 -33.50
CA GLY A 824 -24.70 2.08 -34.59
C GLY A 824 -23.72 3.22 -34.89
N PHE A 825 -22.92 3.05 -35.94
CA PHE A 825 -21.97 4.06 -36.43
C PHE A 825 -22.69 5.15 -37.23
N ASP A 826 -23.38 6.06 -36.55
CA ASP A 826 -24.05 7.20 -37.19
C ASP A 826 -23.11 8.42 -37.31
N GLU A 827 -22.42 8.50 -38.45
CA GLU A 827 -21.51 9.59 -38.81
C GLU A 827 -22.22 10.90 -39.18
N SER A 828 -23.55 10.88 -39.34
CA SER A 828 -24.32 12.07 -39.74
C SER A 828 -24.57 13.05 -38.59
N ASN A 829 -24.34 12.62 -37.35
CA ASN A 829 -24.52 13.44 -36.14
C ASN A 829 -23.29 14.34 -35.88
N SER A 830 -23.55 15.59 -35.48
CA SER A 830 -22.50 16.56 -35.15
C SER A 830 -21.73 16.22 -33.86
N LEU A 831 -20.60 16.90 -33.64
CA LEU A 831 -19.79 16.75 -32.42
C LEU A 831 -20.63 17.05 -31.17
N ALA A 832 -21.46 18.10 -31.21
CA ALA A 832 -22.35 18.46 -30.12
C ALA A 832 -23.38 17.37 -29.77
N VAL A 833 -23.92 16.68 -30.78
CA VAL A 833 -24.90 15.60 -30.58
C VAL A 833 -24.25 14.43 -29.84
N TRP A 834 -23.06 14.01 -30.26
CA TRP A 834 -22.33 12.91 -29.64
C TRP A 834 -21.88 13.24 -28.21
N VAL A 835 -21.33 14.43 -27.97
CA VAL A 835 -20.96 14.87 -26.62
C VAL A 835 -22.19 14.88 -25.69
N ARG A 836 -23.35 15.32 -26.19
CA ARG A 836 -24.61 15.31 -25.42
C ARG A 836 -25.05 13.89 -25.07
N ARG A 837 -24.97 12.94 -26.00
CA ARG A 837 -25.31 11.52 -25.77
C ARG A 837 -24.44 10.90 -24.68
N ILE A 838 -23.12 11.13 -24.71
CA ILE A 838 -22.17 10.62 -23.70
C ILE A 838 -22.58 11.07 -22.29
N PHE A 839 -22.76 12.38 -22.07
CA PHE A 839 -23.16 12.89 -20.76
C PHE A 839 -24.59 12.51 -20.37
N HIS A 840 -25.50 12.32 -21.33
CA HIS A 840 -26.83 11.78 -21.09
C HIS A 840 -26.77 10.37 -20.51
N ARG A 841 -25.98 9.50 -21.15
CA ARG A 841 -25.79 8.11 -20.75
C ARG A 841 -25.15 7.99 -19.37
N VAL A 842 -24.09 8.75 -19.09
CA VAL A 842 -23.45 8.77 -17.75
C VAL A 842 -24.45 9.21 -16.67
N SER A 843 -25.23 10.26 -16.92
CA SER A 843 -26.26 10.74 -15.98
C SER A 843 -27.28 9.65 -15.66
N ARG A 844 -27.72 8.90 -16.68
CA ARG A 844 -28.66 7.79 -16.51
C ARG A 844 -28.09 6.68 -15.64
N TYR A 845 -26.86 6.25 -15.88
CA TYR A 845 -26.19 5.23 -15.06
C TYR A 845 -26.04 5.63 -13.60
N VAL A 846 -25.67 6.90 -13.36
CA VAL A 846 -25.62 7.47 -12.01
C VAL A 846 -27.00 7.45 -11.34
N CYS A 847 -28.08 7.79 -12.07
CA CYS A 847 -29.44 7.77 -11.53
C CYS A 847 -29.94 6.34 -11.24
N GLU A 848 -29.55 5.36 -12.05
CA GLU A 848 -29.96 3.95 -11.89
C GLU A 848 -29.13 3.24 -10.80
N GLY A 849 -28.06 3.87 -10.28
CA GLY A 849 -27.16 3.28 -9.28
C GLY A 849 -26.37 2.08 -9.81
N VAL A 850 -26.35 1.91 -11.14
CA VAL A 850 -25.78 0.77 -11.84
C VAL A 850 -25.06 1.29 -13.08
N PHE A 851 -23.73 1.14 -13.11
CA PHE A 851 -22.91 1.52 -14.26
C PHE A 851 -22.45 0.26 -15.00
N PRO A 852 -23.20 -0.28 -15.98
CA PRO A 852 -22.81 -1.51 -16.66
C PRO A 852 -21.42 -1.36 -17.29
N SER A 853 -20.57 -2.36 -17.06
CA SER A 853 -19.32 -2.46 -17.80
C SER A 853 -19.66 -3.02 -19.19
N TYR A 854 -19.32 -2.27 -20.23
CA TYR A 854 -19.60 -2.64 -21.62
C TYR A 854 -18.89 -3.95 -22.02
N PHE A 855 -17.69 -4.18 -21.46
CA PHE A 855 -16.99 -5.48 -21.44
C PHE A 855 -16.88 -5.93 -19.99
N MET A 856 -17.29 -7.16 -19.64
CA MET A 856 -17.26 -7.57 -18.23
C MET A 856 -15.83 -7.88 -17.75
N PRO A 857 -15.30 -6.97 -16.94
CA PRO A 857 -15.07 -7.29 -15.56
C PRO A 857 -15.84 -6.31 -14.66
N GLN A 858 -16.30 -6.74 -13.49
CA GLN A 858 -16.77 -5.80 -12.46
C GLN A 858 -15.58 -5.02 -11.88
N GLN A 859 -14.86 -4.28 -12.72
CA GLN A 859 -13.80 -3.40 -12.25
C GLN A 859 -14.45 -2.06 -11.98
N ASP A 860 -14.47 -1.75 -10.69
CA ASP A 860 -14.97 -0.50 -10.10
C ASP A 860 -16.49 -0.34 -10.12
N PHE A 861 -17.23 -1.44 -10.08
CA PHE A 861 -18.63 -1.35 -9.68
C PHE A 861 -18.72 -0.99 -8.20
N ILE A 862 -19.40 0.12 -7.98
CA ILE A 862 -20.02 0.64 -6.75
C ILE A 862 -20.74 -0.43 -5.88
N SER A 863 -20.88 -1.66 -6.36
CA SER A 863 -21.52 -2.75 -5.63
C SER A 863 -20.71 -3.34 -4.47
N SER A 864 -19.38 -3.15 -4.36
CA SER A 864 -18.66 -3.58 -3.15
C SER A 864 -19.08 -2.79 -1.91
N LYS A 865 -19.62 -1.58 -2.07
CA LYS A 865 -20.27 -0.81 -0.98
C LYS A 865 -21.74 -1.17 -0.76
N LEU A 866 -22.38 -1.89 -1.68
CA LEU A 866 -23.82 -2.18 -1.62
C LEU A 866 -24.14 -3.64 -1.23
N ARG A 867 -23.16 -4.55 -1.13
CA ARG A 867 -23.40 -5.93 -0.67
C ARG A 867 -22.41 -6.49 0.36
N GLY A 868 -21.55 -5.66 0.96
CA GLY A 868 -20.80 -6.03 2.17
C GLY A 868 -21.61 -5.69 3.42
N ARG A 869 -22.18 -6.70 4.10
CA ARG A 869 -22.72 -6.52 5.45
C ARG A 869 -21.56 -6.44 6.45
N ASP A 870 -20.79 -5.35 6.45
CA ASP A 870 -20.04 -4.95 7.64
C ASP A 870 -19.72 -3.45 7.66
N LYS A 871 -19.87 -2.89 8.86
CA LYS A 871 -19.97 -1.47 9.18
C LYS A 871 -18.58 -0.87 9.41
N THR A 872 -18.19 0.10 8.57
CA THR A 872 -17.68 1.46 8.92
C THR A 872 -17.25 2.21 7.65
N LEU A 873 -18.07 2.12 6.60
CA LEU A 873 -17.91 2.97 5.43
C LEU A 873 -18.94 4.09 5.52
N ASN A 874 -18.46 5.34 5.52
CA ASN A 874 -19.30 6.52 5.64
C ASN A 874 -20.16 6.66 4.38
N LEU A 875 -21.31 5.96 4.36
CA LEU A 875 -22.28 5.92 3.25
C LEU A 875 -22.66 7.32 2.76
N SER A 876 -22.63 8.31 3.64
CA SER A 876 -22.88 9.71 3.31
C SER A 876 -21.90 10.26 2.26
N VAL A 877 -20.62 9.88 2.30
CA VAL A 877 -19.59 10.39 1.38
C VAL A 877 -19.85 9.93 -0.05
N VAL A 878 -20.19 8.65 -0.22
CA VAL A 878 -20.44 8.06 -1.55
C VAL A 878 -21.76 8.55 -2.12
N GLU A 879 -22.81 8.63 -1.31
CA GLU A 879 -24.06 9.24 -1.75
C GLU A 879 -23.88 10.71 -2.14
N ASN A 880 -23.01 11.44 -1.45
CA ASN A 880 -22.69 12.82 -1.80
C ASN A 880 -21.89 12.91 -3.11
N GLU A 881 -20.93 12.02 -3.34
CA GLU A 881 -20.18 11.92 -4.60
C GLU A 881 -21.11 11.60 -5.79
N PHE A 882 -22.06 10.67 -5.63
CA PHE A 882 -23.03 10.36 -6.67
C PHE A 882 -23.96 11.53 -6.98
N LYS A 883 -24.51 12.17 -5.94
CA LYS A 883 -25.37 13.35 -6.10
C LYS A 883 -24.61 14.49 -6.77
N ALA A 884 -23.32 14.65 -6.45
CA ALA A 884 -22.44 15.60 -7.10
C ALA A 884 -22.26 15.30 -8.59
N CYS A 885 -21.94 14.05 -8.94
CA CYS A 885 -21.82 13.60 -10.33
C CYS A 885 -23.11 13.81 -11.11
N GLN A 886 -24.26 13.49 -10.51
CA GLN A 886 -25.57 13.68 -11.11
C GLN A 886 -25.84 15.16 -11.43
N LYS A 887 -25.60 16.04 -10.46
CA LYS A 887 -25.80 17.49 -10.61
C LYS A 887 -24.86 18.04 -11.69
N LEU A 888 -23.61 17.61 -11.72
CA LEU A 888 -22.63 18.00 -12.74
C LEU A 888 -23.08 17.59 -14.15
N CYS A 889 -23.48 16.33 -14.34
CA CYS A 889 -23.97 15.85 -15.63
C CYS A 889 -25.21 16.61 -16.12
N GLN A 890 -26.16 16.91 -15.22
CA GLN A 890 -27.35 17.70 -15.57
C GLN A 890 -27.01 19.13 -15.99
N ILE A 891 -26.02 19.75 -15.36
CA ILE A 891 -25.56 21.10 -15.72
C ILE A 891 -24.89 21.08 -17.10
N ILE A 892 -23.97 20.14 -17.34
CA ILE A 892 -23.31 19.97 -18.64
C ILE A 892 -24.36 19.75 -19.74
N GLN A 893 -25.35 18.89 -19.50
CA GLN A 893 -26.46 18.67 -20.45
C GLN A 893 -27.24 19.95 -20.74
N ARG A 894 -27.54 20.77 -19.72
CA ARG A 894 -28.26 22.05 -19.90
C ARG A 894 -27.46 23.07 -20.69
N LEU A 895 -26.14 23.12 -20.50
CA LEU A 895 -25.25 23.96 -21.30
C LEU A 895 -25.26 23.52 -22.76
N LEU A 896 -25.14 22.21 -23.00
CA LEU A 896 -25.15 21.61 -24.33
C LEU A 896 -26.52 21.68 -25.03
N SER A 897 -27.63 21.89 -24.30
CA SER A 897 -29.00 21.88 -24.85
C SER A 897 -29.55 23.27 -25.20
N ARG A 898 -28.89 24.37 -24.81
CA ARG A 898 -29.42 25.74 -24.95
C ARG A 898 -29.32 26.34 -26.36
N GLY A 899 -29.08 25.53 -27.39
CA GLY A 899 -28.97 25.97 -28.80
C GLY A 899 -30.27 25.91 -29.63
N ASP A 900 -31.40 25.49 -29.08
CA ASP A 900 -32.71 25.44 -29.79
C ASP A 900 -33.70 26.51 -29.28
N GLN A 901 -33.23 27.72 -28.97
CA GLN A 901 -34.09 28.91 -28.86
C GLN A 901 -33.52 30.11 -29.60
#